data_AF-A0A2A5HPR9-F1
#
_entry.id   AF-A0A2A5HPR9-F1
#
_cell.length_a   1.000
_cell.length_b   1.000
_cell.length_c   1.000
_cell.angle_alpha   90.00
_cell.angle_beta   90.00
_cell.angle_gamma   90.00
#
_symmetry.space_group_name_H-M   'P 1'
#
loop_
_entity.id
_entity.type
_entity.pdbx_description
1 polymer ?
#
loop_
_entity_poly.entity_id
_entity_poly.type
_entity_poly.pdbx_seq_one_letter_code
_entity_poly.pdbx_strand_id
1 'polypeptide(L)'
;MNKLFLLVLSISLFNSSFAQQQNFPTNPHQNAFDVAYQQYPQVPKGMLEAISFTMTRFRHVENETKGCAGLPLVYGVMGLTLDGEGYFKNNLNYVAQLSGISVQLIQNNPQQNILAFAAAYNTLLQQLNGNKSNIENHVSILATLSELPYNGLQQDFALNSHLYSVYSFLNDKAAQTQYGFPQHTFSMEKIFGKENLIILSAKYVKVTDETVTDANGNAYQTSNIGNKSPDYPPALTNLTSCNYSSRNGVAVSAVTIHTIQGSYAGAISWANNCSSNVSYHYVLRSSDGQITQVVLEANKAWHVGSENPYTIGFEHEGWVNDSTWYTAAMYQSSAALAKDITQSGYGISALRTAYFPWSRFTRYNIAGIPGSCVKIKGHQHYPNQSHTDPGQNWDWDYYYKHLNNTTTVTTYTASSGTITDLGGASGNYTNDERTLQLIQPTGTNQINLTINQFDVENTWDYLYIYNGTSVFSQKIGEYTGTSIPSTITVNGSAVLIEFRSDCATTAPGYSISWNAVSPDIIAPTTSVSAPTGWVTSNFTANFTDADNVGGSGIQKSYYQVIDYDGTEWRANANNGFFADNFDTNIHPEWTPVVGTWSINNGALFQSDENEGNTSISAYLNQSLSNRHLYHFKASINGSGTNRRAGFHFFADDDTLTNRGNSYFVWFRVDDAKLQIYKVVNDVFGPPVLDMPLTTVAGQLYDYKVIYDRISGDMIIYRDDTYITTWNDSSPITTGSYISFRSGNATMSVAELKVYRSRYPSVTVTVGNPTTSDIRYQNPNPSTPSGKVKSLVDDNANNISTIAEQLINVDWTSPLSFTTNDGIAADIDTTNINTQLSANWNTTTDPHSNVVAYWYAIGATAGDSNVVSWTNNGMNTAITHTGLSVPFNQDYYFSVRAENGASLMTQVPTDGQWVVMATSINELATASFLAYPNPFTEQLHIELKQAQATVISLYDNNGKLIFTKKVNQQNLQLDLSKYQLKAGNYNLVITANNKTEVLKLLKQ
;
A
#
# COMPACT_ATOMS: atom_id res chain seq x y z
N MET A 1 -37.23 -29.11 -63.15
CA MET A 1 -36.59 -29.79 -64.31
C MET A 1 -35.09 -29.83 -64.09
N ASN A 2 -34.58 -31.06 -63.99
CA ASN A 2 -33.21 -31.59 -63.97
C ASN A 2 -32.00 -30.78 -64.51
N LYS A 3 -30.89 -30.83 -63.73
CA LYS A 3 -29.48 -31.23 -64.00
C LYS A 3 -28.48 -30.24 -63.36
N LEU A 4 -27.90 -30.51 -62.18
CA LEU A 4 -26.73 -31.36 -61.85
C LEU A 4 -25.39 -30.86 -62.41
N PHE A 5 -24.46 -30.41 -61.55
CA PHE A 5 -23.07 -30.91 -61.48
C PHE A 5 -22.40 -30.55 -60.13
N LEU A 6 -21.98 -31.59 -59.43
CA LEU A 6 -21.04 -31.56 -58.31
C LEU A 6 -19.62 -31.33 -58.84
N LEU A 7 -18.79 -30.55 -58.14
CA LEU A 7 -17.36 -30.84 -58.07
C LEU A 7 -16.84 -30.57 -56.65
N VAL A 8 -16.71 -31.65 -55.88
CA VAL A 8 -15.90 -31.72 -54.68
C VAL A 8 -14.47 -32.02 -55.14
N LEU A 9 -13.52 -31.15 -54.79
CA LEU A 9 -12.09 -31.48 -54.83
C LEU A 9 -11.48 -31.11 -53.48
N SER A 10 -11.25 -32.12 -52.65
CA SER A 10 -10.31 -32.07 -51.54
C SER A 10 -8.92 -32.40 -52.10
N ILE A 11 -7.89 -31.63 -51.71
CA ILE A 11 -6.48 -32.06 -51.52
C ILE A 11 -5.66 -30.89 -50.92
N SER A 12 -5.25 -31.12 -49.66
CA SER A 12 -4.02 -30.71 -48.94
C SER A 12 -3.48 -29.27 -48.96
N LEU A 13 -3.44 -28.70 -47.74
CA LEU A 13 -2.25 -28.16 -47.05
C LEU A 13 -1.14 -27.56 -47.92
N PHE A 14 -1.17 -26.24 -48.08
CA PHE A 14 0.03 -25.41 -48.09
C PHE A 14 -0.21 -24.17 -47.22
N ASN A 15 0.43 -24.16 -46.06
CA ASN A 15 0.70 -22.94 -45.31
C ASN A 15 1.71 -22.10 -46.11
N SER A 16 1.22 -21.07 -46.79
CA SER A 16 2.00 -19.88 -47.11
C SER A 16 1.04 -18.72 -47.30
N SER A 17 1.14 -17.78 -46.37
CA SER A 17 0.52 -16.46 -46.34
C SER A 17 0.68 -15.72 -47.69
N PHE A 18 -0.35 -15.74 -48.52
CA PHE A 18 -0.61 -14.67 -49.47
C PHE A 18 -1.49 -13.64 -48.77
N ALA A 19 -0.88 -12.82 -47.91
CA ALA A 19 -1.48 -11.53 -47.59
C ALA A 19 -1.36 -10.68 -48.86
N GLN A 20 -2.41 -10.66 -49.68
CA GLN A 20 -2.50 -9.72 -50.79
C GLN A 20 -2.55 -8.33 -50.17
N GLN A 21 -1.42 -7.61 -50.21
CA GLN A 21 -1.31 -6.23 -49.80
C GLN A 21 -2.44 -5.46 -50.51
N GLN A 22 -3.28 -4.76 -49.75
CA GLN A 22 -4.43 -4.03 -50.28
C GLN A 22 -3.89 -2.83 -51.09
N ASN A 23 -3.52 -3.06 -52.35
CA ASN A 23 -2.95 -2.04 -53.22
C ASN A 23 -4.08 -1.14 -53.72
N PHE A 24 -4.20 0.03 -53.10
CA PHE A 24 -5.06 1.11 -53.58
C PHE A 24 -4.64 1.55 -55.00
N PRO A 25 -5.56 1.67 -55.97
CA PRO A 25 -5.25 2.09 -57.33
C PRO A 25 -4.80 3.56 -57.37
N THR A 26 -3.99 3.91 -58.36
CA THR A 26 -3.64 5.32 -58.63
C THR A 26 -4.90 6.10 -59.02
N ASN A 27 -5.09 7.31 -58.50
CA ASN A 27 -6.17 8.22 -58.90
C ASN A 27 -5.68 9.16 -60.02
N PRO A 28 -6.01 8.91 -61.31
CA PRO A 28 -5.56 9.75 -62.42
C PRO A 28 -6.30 11.10 -62.49
N HIS A 29 -7.34 11.28 -61.68
CA HIS A 29 -8.21 12.45 -61.71
C HIS A 29 -8.05 13.37 -60.48
N GLN A 30 -6.96 13.24 -59.71
CA GLN A 30 -6.74 14.03 -58.48
C GLN A 30 -6.92 15.53 -58.69
N ASN A 31 -6.37 16.09 -59.79
CA ASN A 31 -6.54 17.50 -60.13
C ASN A 31 -8.02 17.91 -60.27
N ALA A 32 -8.88 17.03 -60.80
CA ALA A 32 -10.31 17.32 -60.95
C ALA A 32 -11.05 17.28 -59.61
N PHE A 33 -10.66 16.39 -58.68
CA PHE A 33 -11.15 16.41 -57.31
C PHE A 33 -10.71 17.69 -56.58
N ASP A 34 -9.44 18.09 -56.72
CA ASP A 34 -8.93 19.32 -56.12
C ASP A 34 -9.66 20.57 -56.63
N VAL A 35 -9.95 20.64 -57.94
CA VAL A 35 -10.77 21.72 -58.53
C VAL A 35 -12.19 21.70 -57.96
N ALA A 36 -12.79 20.52 -57.78
CA ALA A 36 -14.12 20.42 -57.17
C ALA A 36 -14.14 20.90 -55.72
N TYR A 37 -13.11 20.57 -54.92
CA TYR A 37 -12.97 21.07 -53.54
C TYR A 37 -12.65 22.56 -53.46
N GLN A 38 -11.92 23.12 -54.43
CA GLN A 38 -11.71 24.57 -54.52
C GLN A 38 -13.02 25.31 -54.82
N GLN A 39 -13.86 24.76 -55.68
CA GLN A 39 -15.14 25.37 -56.05
C GLN A 39 -16.24 25.14 -55.01
N TYR A 40 -16.24 23.98 -54.34
CA TYR A 40 -17.21 23.59 -53.33
C TYR A 40 -16.51 23.18 -52.02
N PRO A 41 -15.90 24.14 -51.29
CA PRO A 41 -15.05 23.86 -50.12
C PRO A 41 -15.81 23.28 -48.93
N GLN A 42 -17.14 23.28 -48.95
CA GLN A 42 -17.97 22.68 -47.89
C GLN A 42 -18.16 21.17 -48.05
N VAL A 43 -17.85 20.60 -49.23
CA VAL A 43 -17.85 19.14 -49.41
C VAL A 43 -16.65 18.57 -48.65
N PRO A 44 -16.81 17.58 -47.75
CA PRO A 44 -15.69 17.03 -47.00
C PRO A 44 -14.63 16.41 -47.91
N LYS A 45 -13.36 16.80 -47.71
CA LYS A 45 -12.23 16.25 -48.48
C LYS A 45 -12.13 14.74 -48.25
N GLY A 46 -11.99 13.95 -49.33
CA GLY A 46 -12.03 12.49 -49.27
C GLY A 46 -13.40 11.87 -49.56
N MET A 47 -14.50 12.62 -49.43
CA MET A 47 -15.85 12.10 -49.69
C MET A 47 -16.07 11.78 -51.18
N LEU A 48 -15.63 12.67 -52.07
CA LEU A 48 -15.75 12.45 -53.52
C LEU A 48 -14.88 11.26 -53.96
N GLU A 49 -13.68 11.15 -53.38
CA GLU A 49 -12.79 10.02 -53.62
C GLU A 49 -13.38 8.71 -53.10
N ALA A 50 -14.01 8.69 -51.93
CA ALA A 50 -14.65 7.51 -51.36
C ALA A 50 -15.79 6.97 -52.26
N ILE A 51 -16.60 7.88 -52.81
CA ILE A 51 -17.70 7.52 -53.72
C ILE A 51 -17.12 7.01 -55.05
N SER A 52 -16.20 7.75 -55.66
CA SER A 52 -15.57 7.36 -56.93
C SER A 52 -14.80 6.05 -56.81
N PHE A 53 -14.07 5.85 -55.71
CA PHE A 53 -13.43 4.58 -55.40
C PHE A 53 -14.48 3.48 -55.38
N THR A 54 -15.53 3.63 -54.57
CA THR A 54 -16.57 2.61 -54.39
C THR A 54 -17.29 2.25 -55.69
N MET A 55 -17.59 3.24 -56.53
CA MET A 55 -18.36 3.08 -57.77
C MET A 55 -17.54 2.60 -58.97
N THR A 56 -16.39 3.20 -59.23
CA THR A 56 -15.64 3.01 -60.48
C THR A 56 -14.17 2.71 -60.26
N ARG A 57 -13.69 2.73 -59.00
CA ARG A 57 -12.27 2.67 -58.65
C ARG A 57 -11.47 3.77 -59.38
N PHE A 58 -12.04 4.98 -59.44
CA PHE A 58 -11.52 6.17 -60.16
C PHE A 58 -11.48 6.06 -61.68
N ARG A 59 -12.03 5.00 -62.27
CA ARG A 59 -12.05 4.84 -63.72
C ARG A 59 -13.13 5.74 -64.33
N HIS A 60 -12.78 6.52 -65.34
CA HIS A 60 -13.78 7.17 -66.18
C HIS A 60 -14.50 6.11 -67.02
N VAL A 61 -15.80 5.89 -66.74
CA VAL A 61 -16.62 4.91 -67.47
C VAL A 61 -17.31 5.61 -68.63
N GLU A 62 -16.92 5.27 -69.86
CA GLU A 62 -17.53 5.75 -71.09
C GLU A 62 -17.62 4.62 -72.12
N ASN A 63 -18.70 4.58 -72.90
CA ASN A 63 -18.89 3.66 -74.03
C ASN A 63 -18.74 2.15 -73.70
N GLU A 64 -19.03 1.74 -72.46
CA GLU A 64 -19.03 0.33 -72.07
C GLU A 64 -20.18 -0.45 -72.72
N THR A 65 -19.94 -1.72 -73.02
CA THR A 65 -20.99 -2.63 -73.49
C THR A 65 -21.73 -3.24 -72.31
N LYS A 66 -23.05 -3.43 -72.43
CA LYS A 66 -23.84 -4.08 -71.37
C LYS A 66 -23.31 -5.49 -71.09
N GLY A 67 -23.01 -5.78 -69.84
CA GLY A 67 -22.54 -7.10 -69.41
C GLY A 67 -23.62 -8.18 -69.54
N CYS A 68 -23.22 -9.45 -69.46
CA CYS A 68 -24.12 -10.60 -69.60
C CYS A 68 -25.23 -10.66 -68.54
N ALA A 69 -25.04 -9.97 -67.40
CA ALA A 69 -26.04 -9.85 -66.32
C ALA A 69 -27.12 -8.79 -66.61
N GLY A 70 -26.99 -7.99 -67.67
CA GLY A 70 -27.99 -7.00 -68.08
C GLY A 70 -28.13 -5.78 -67.17
N LEU A 71 -27.17 -5.51 -66.28
CA LEU A 71 -27.21 -4.32 -65.41
C LEU A 71 -27.15 -3.01 -66.24
N PRO A 72 -27.89 -1.95 -65.85
CA PRO A 72 -27.78 -0.63 -66.45
C PRO A 72 -26.35 -0.08 -66.44
N LEU A 73 -26.02 0.70 -67.47
CA LEU A 73 -24.71 1.34 -67.59
C LEU A 73 -24.60 2.56 -66.67
N VAL A 74 -23.44 2.70 -66.04
CA VAL A 74 -23.03 3.90 -65.32
C VAL A 74 -22.05 4.72 -66.16
N TYR A 75 -22.01 6.03 -65.93
CA TYR A 75 -21.19 6.97 -66.69
C TYR A 75 -20.28 7.80 -65.80
N GLY A 76 -19.08 8.07 -66.31
CA GLY A 76 -18.10 8.95 -65.70
C GLY A 76 -17.34 8.38 -64.52
N VAL A 77 -16.62 9.24 -63.80
CA VAL A 77 -15.74 8.87 -62.68
C VAL A 77 -16.53 8.61 -61.40
N MET A 78 -17.68 9.26 -61.24
CA MET A 78 -18.59 9.12 -60.10
C MET A 78 -19.60 7.98 -60.28
N GLY A 79 -19.66 7.34 -61.47
CA GLY A 79 -20.52 6.19 -61.74
C GLY A 79 -22.02 6.51 -61.73
N LEU A 80 -22.46 7.47 -62.54
CA LEU A 80 -23.85 7.94 -62.57
C LEU A 80 -24.72 7.18 -63.58
N THR A 81 -25.92 6.79 -63.18
CA THR A 81 -26.89 6.04 -63.99
C THR A 81 -27.86 7.00 -64.71
N LEU A 82 -27.86 6.95 -66.04
CA LEU A 82 -28.77 7.77 -66.86
C LEU A 82 -30.17 7.17 -66.96
N ASP A 83 -30.24 5.88 -67.23
CA ASP A 83 -31.46 5.09 -67.34
C ASP A 83 -31.29 3.79 -66.55
N GLY A 84 -31.95 3.72 -65.40
CA GLY A 84 -31.95 2.57 -64.50
C GLY A 84 -32.99 1.51 -64.83
N GLU A 85 -33.70 1.64 -65.96
CA GLU A 85 -34.66 0.68 -66.51
C GLU A 85 -35.77 0.27 -65.52
N GLY A 86 -36.11 1.16 -64.57
CA GLY A 86 -37.12 0.93 -63.54
C GLY A 86 -36.63 0.14 -62.31
N TYR A 87 -35.38 -0.34 -62.31
CA TYR A 87 -34.76 -1.06 -61.18
C TYR A 87 -33.77 -0.19 -60.40
N PHE A 88 -33.13 0.78 -61.05
CA PHE A 88 -32.26 1.79 -60.43
C PHE A 88 -32.82 3.20 -60.65
N LYS A 89 -32.46 4.14 -59.78
CA LYS A 89 -32.78 5.55 -59.91
C LYS A 89 -31.93 6.18 -61.01
N ASN A 90 -32.53 7.08 -61.78
CA ASN A 90 -31.84 7.86 -62.81
C ASN A 90 -31.05 9.03 -62.17
N ASN A 91 -30.09 8.72 -61.31
CA ASN A 91 -29.37 9.73 -60.51
C ASN A 91 -28.55 10.71 -61.36
N LEU A 92 -28.16 10.35 -62.59
CA LEU A 92 -27.48 11.28 -63.50
C LEU A 92 -28.37 12.48 -63.85
N ASN A 93 -29.64 12.26 -64.19
CA ASN A 93 -30.58 13.35 -64.50
C ASN A 93 -30.78 14.28 -63.30
N TYR A 94 -30.85 13.70 -62.10
CA TYR A 94 -31.00 14.45 -60.87
C TYR A 94 -29.75 15.28 -60.53
N VAL A 95 -28.55 14.71 -60.68
CA VAL A 95 -27.28 15.43 -60.54
C VAL A 95 -27.15 16.54 -61.58
N ALA A 96 -27.56 16.31 -62.83
CA ALA A 96 -27.57 17.33 -63.88
C ALA A 96 -28.50 18.51 -63.50
N GLN A 97 -29.68 18.21 -62.97
CA GLN A 97 -30.63 19.22 -62.51
C GLN A 97 -30.09 20.06 -61.35
N LEU A 98 -29.49 19.42 -60.33
CA LEU A 98 -28.96 20.13 -59.15
C LEU A 98 -27.67 20.91 -59.42
N SER A 99 -26.84 20.44 -60.36
CA SER A 99 -25.56 21.08 -60.70
C SER A 99 -25.67 22.14 -61.78
N GLY A 100 -26.71 22.08 -62.63
CA GLY A 100 -26.82 22.90 -63.83
C GLY A 100 -25.90 22.47 -64.99
N ILE A 101 -25.19 21.34 -64.86
CA ILE A 101 -24.30 20.80 -65.90
C ILE A 101 -25.10 19.81 -66.77
N SER A 102 -24.97 19.92 -68.09
CA SER A 102 -25.74 19.08 -69.01
C SER A 102 -25.34 17.60 -68.93
N VAL A 103 -26.32 16.71 -69.14
CA VAL A 103 -26.13 15.24 -69.17
C VAL A 103 -24.96 14.84 -70.10
N GLN A 104 -24.86 15.45 -71.28
CA GLN A 104 -23.81 15.15 -72.25
C GLN A 104 -22.40 15.48 -71.73
N LEU A 105 -22.23 16.58 -70.98
CA LEU A 105 -20.94 16.95 -70.38
C LEU A 105 -20.60 16.02 -69.21
N ILE A 106 -21.60 15.62 -68.41
CA ILE A 106 -21.43 14.68 -67.29
C ILE A 106 -20.97 13.31 -67.78
N GLN A 107 -21.44 12.85 -68.95
CA GLN A 107 -21.07 11.53 -69.49
C GLN A 107 -19.65 11.51 -70.07
N ASN A 108 -19.24 12.54 -70.82
CA ASN A 108 -18.05 12.48 -71.68
C ASN A 108 -16.81 13.21 -71.11
N ASN A 109 -16.92 13.88 -69.97
CA ASN A 109 -15.80 14.64 -69.40
C ASN A 109 -15.59 14.28 -67.92
N PRO A 110 -14.46 13.64 -67.55
CA PRO A 110 -14.16 13.25 -66.18
C PRO A 110 -14.26 14.40 -65.16
N GLN A 111 -13.76 15.58 -65.52
CA GLN A 111 -13.76 16.74 -64.63
C GLN A 111 -15.17 17.31 -64.45
N GLN A 112 -15.96 17.39 -65.53
CA GLN A 112 -17.36 17.85 -65.44
C GLN A 112 -18.24 16.86 -64.67
N ASN A 113 -17.95 15.56 -64.77
CA ASN A 113 -18.63 14.52 -64.00
C ASN A 113 -18.40 14.69 -62.48
N ILE A 114 -17.14 14.86 -62.06
CA ILE A 114 -16.78 15.11 -60.65
C ILE A 114 -17.38 16.44 -60.17
N LEU A 115 -17.27 17.50 -60.96
CA LEU A 115 -17.82 18.82 -60.64
C LEU A 115 -19.34 18.80 -60.50
N ALA A 116 -20.06 18.10 -61.39
CA ALA A 116 -21.51 17.99 -61.31
C ALA A 116 -21.95 17.29 -60.03
N PHE A 117 -21.27 16.20 -59.66
CA PHE A 117 -21.55 15.51 -58.41
C PHE A 117 -21.25 16.38 -57.19
N ALA A 118 -20.10 17.06 -57.17
CA ALA A 118 -19.72 17.97 -56.09
C ALA A 118 -20.70 19.14 -55.95
N ALA A 119 -21.16 19.70 -57.07
CA ALA A 119 -22.18 20.75 -57.10
C ALA A 119 -23.52 20.26 -56.54
N ALA A 120 -24.00 19.09 -56.98
CA ALA A 120 -25.24 18.50 -56.49
C ALA A 120 -25.16 18.17 -54.99
N TYR A 121 -24.04 17.61 -54.55
CA TYR A 121 -23.75 17.37 -53.14
C TYR A 121 -23.79 18.67 -52.34
N ASN A 122 -23.10 19.72 -52.81
CA ASN A 122 -23.07 21.01 -52.16
C ASN A 122 -24.46 21.64 -52.09
N THR A 123 -25.28 21.52 -53.15
CA THR A 123 -26.68 22.00 -53.14
C THR A 123 -27.50 21.32 -52.05
N LEU A 124 -27.42 19.99 -51.91
CA LEU A 124 -28.10 19.25 -50.85
C LEU A 124 -27.52 19.57 -49.46
N LEU A 125 -26.21 19.78 -49.36
CA LEU A 125 -25.56 20.22 -48.12
C LEU A 125 -26.01 21.62 -47.70
N GLN A 126 -26.28 22.52 -48.65
CA GLN A 126 -26.86 23.83 -48.33
C GLN A 126 -28.28 23.74 -47.76
N GLN A 127 -29.03 22.72 -48.17
CA GLN A 127 -30.40 22.47 -47.72
C GLN A 127 -30.48 21.79 -46.34
N LEU A 128 -29.37 21.28 -45.82
CA LEU A 128 -29.28 20.70 -44.47
C LEU A 128 -29.31 21.82 -43.42
N ASN A 129 -30.26 21.81 -42.46
CA ASN A 129 -30.30 22.84 -41.40
C ASN A 129 -29.54 22.45 -40.12
N GLY A 130 -29.10 21.19 -40.00
CA GLY A 130 -28.27 20.71 -38.89
C GLY A 130 -26.79 21.03 -38.99
N ASN A 131 -25.98 20.43 -38.12
CA ASN A 131 -24.52 20.64 -38.15
C ASN A 131 -23.92 20.09 -39.45
N LYS A 132 -23.68 20.97 -40.42
CA LYS A 132 -23.11 20.64 -41.74
C LYS A 132 -21.71 20.04 -41.68
N SER A 133 -20.97 20.27 -40.59
CA SER A 133 -19.63 19.68 -40.39
C SER A 133 -19.67 18.24 -39.88
N ASN A 134 -20.82 17.81 -39.35
CA ASN A 134 -21.03 16.46 -38.83
C ASN A 134 -21.28 15.48 -39.98
N ILE A 135 -20.31 14.59 -40.24
CA ILE A 135 -20.29 13.71 -41.41
C ILE A 135 -21.33 12.57 -41.31
N GLU A 136 -21.75 12.20 -40.10
CA GLU A 136 -22.92 11.34 -39.91
C GLU A 136 -24.18 11.92 -40.56
N ASN A 137 -24.28 13.26 -40.63
CA ASN A 137 -25.46 13.90 -41.19
C ASN A 137 -25.52 13.81 -42.73
N HIS A 138 -24.43 13.42 -43.38
CA HIS A 138 -24.33 13.41 -44.84
C HIS A 138 -24.87 12.11 -45.46
N VAL A 139 -25.23 11.11 -44.64
CA VAL A 139 -25.78 9.83 -45.10
C VAL A 139 -27.06 9.99 -45.92
N SER A 140 -27.91 10.96 -45.59
CA SER A 140 -29.13 11.28 -46.32
C SER A 140 -28.84 11.88 -47.71
N ILE A 141 -27.79 12.71 -47.81
CA ILE A 141 -27.30 13.27 -49.08
C ILE A 141 -26.81 12.13 -49.98
N LEU A 142 -25.99 11.23 -49.43
CA LEU A 142 -25.46 10.08 -50.17
C LEU A 142 -26.57 9.13 -50.64
N ALA A 143 -27.54 8.81 -49.78
CA ALA A 143 -28.69 7.99 -50.14
C ALA A 143 -29.57 8.63 -51.22
N THR A 144 -29.67 9.97 -51.23
CA THR A 144 -30.40 10.74 -52.24
C THR A 144 -29.68 10.74 -53.59
N LEU A 145 -28.34 10.86 -53.59
CA LEU A 145 -27.52 10.88 -54.81
C LEU A 145 -27.20 9.47 -55.37
N SER A 146 -27.44 8.41 -54.62
CA SER A 146 -27.25 7.03 -55.08
C SER A 146 -28.30 6.59 -56.11
N GLU A 147 -27.88 5.77 -57.06
CA GLU A 147 -28.72 5.05 -58.01
C GLU A 147 -29.52 3.92 -57.36
N LEU A 148 -29.16 3.47 -56.15
CA LEU A 148 -29.80 2.33 -55.51
C LEU A 148 -31.17 2.72 -54.90
N PRO A 149 -32.25 1.97 -55.17
CA PRO A 149 -33.50 2.11 -54.45
C PRO A 149 -33.37 1.54 -53.03
N TYR A 150 -34.34 1.84 -52.17
CA TYR A 150 -34.40 1.34 -50.79
C TYR A 150 -35.80 0.82 -50.41
N ASN A 151 -36.63 0.53 -51.43
CA ASN A 151 -37.99 0.03 -51.25
C ASN A 151 -37.96 -1.50 -51.14
N GLY A 152 -37.81 -2.03 -49.94
CA GLY A 152 -37.73 -3.47 -49.66
C GLY A 152 -36.41 -3.86 -48.96
N LEU A 153 -36.43 -4.98 -48.26
CA LEU A 153 -35.32 -5.42 -47.39
C LEU A 153 -33.99 -5.57 -48.15
N GLN A 154 -34.01 -6.18 -49.33
CA GLN A 154 -32.82 -6.49 -50.12
C GLN A 154 -32.26 -5.24 -50.81
N GLN A 155 -33.14 -4.36 -51.31
CA GLN A 155 -32.74 -3.08 -51.90
C GLN A 155 -32.13 -2.15 -50.85
N ASP A 156 -32.74 -2.09 -49.67
CA ASP A 156 -32.24 -1.33 -48.55
C ASP A 156 -30.88 -1.86 -48.05
N PHE A 157 -30.73 -3.18 -47.94
CA PHE A 157 -29.43 -3.82 -47.65
C PHE A 157 -28.36 -3.47 -48.70
N ALA A 158 -28.73 -3.45 -50.00
CA ALA A 158 -27.82 -3.10 -51.08
C ALA A 158 -27.34 -1.63 -50.97
N LEU A 159 -28.26 -0.69 -50.72
CA LEU A 159 -27.92 0.71 -50.49
C LEU A 159 -27.00 0.86 -49.27
N ASN A 160 -27.34 0.23 -48.15
CA ASN A 160 -26.55 0.31 -46.92
C ASN A 160 -25.17 -0.32 -47.09
N SER A 161 -25.04 -1.40 -47.86
CA SER A 161 -23.75 -2.03 -48.19
C SER A 161 -22.87 -1.10 -49.03
N HIS A 162 -23.47 -0.35 -49.96
CA HIS A 162 -22.78 0.68 -50.72
C HIS A 162 -22.31 1.82 -49.81
N LEU A 163 -23.20 2.38 -48.99
CA LEU A 163 -22.86 3.47 -48.06
C LEU A 163 -21.82 3.03 -47.03
N TYR A 164 -21.92 1.80 -46.50
CA TYR A 164 -20.92 1.21 -45.60
C TYR A 164 -19.54 1.18 -46.27
N SER A 165 -19.47 0.85 -47.55
CA SER A 165 -18.20 0.86 -48.31
C SER A 165 -17.61 2.26 -48.45
N VAL A 166 -18.45 3.28 -48.72
CA VAL A 166 -18.03 4.69 -48.78
C VAL A 166 -17.48 5.15 -47.44
N TYR A 167 -18.21 4.95 -46.34
CA TYR A 167 -17.77 5.36 -45.01
C TYR A 167 -16.58 4.54 -44.51
N SER A 168 -16.48 3.26 -44.87
CA SER A 168 -15.32 2.41 -44.54
C SER A 168 -14.05 2.91 -45.23
N PHE A 169 -14.14 3.30 -46.51
CA PHE A 169 -13.02 3.92 -47.22
C PHE A 169 -12.62 5.26 -46.60
N LEU A 170 -13.61 6.09 -46.23
CA LEU A 170 -13.36 7.38 -45.60
C LEU A 170 -12.66 7.23 -44.23
N ASN A 171 -12.95 6.15 -43.50
CA ASN A 171 -12.33 5.82 -42.21
C ASN A 171 -11.00 5.05 -42.33
N ASP A 172 -10.61 4.62 -43.52
CA ASP A 172 -9.39 3.83 -43.74
C ASP A 172 -8.14 4.72 -43.73
N LYS A 173 -7.23 4.47 -42.77
CA LYS A 173 -5.99 5.27 -42.60
C LYS A 173 -5.04 5.16 -43.79
N ALA A 174 -4.99 4.01 -44.47
CA ALA A 174 -4.16 3.83 -45.64
C ALA A 174 -4.73 4.56 -46.85
N ALA A 175 -6.06 4.59 -47.01
CA ALA A 175 -6.72 5.43 -48.02
C ALA A 175 -6.49 6.93 -47.76
N GLN A 176 -6.65 7.39 -46.51
CA GLN A 176 -6.36 8.78 -46.10
C GLN A 176 -4.94 9.20 -46.47
N THR A 177 -3.96 8.33 -46.20
CA THR A 177 -2.54 8.56 -46.53
C THR A 177 -2.30 8.57 -48.04
N GLN A 178 -2.84 7.59 -48.75
CA GLN A 178 -2.63 7.41 -50.20
C GLN A 178 -3.22 8.56 -51.03
N TYR A 179 -4.39 9.07 -50.65
CA TYR A 179 -5.13 10.07 -51.43
C TYR A 179 -5.14 11.47 -50.79
N GLY A 180 -4.47 11.67 -49.65
CA GLY A 180 -4.17 13.00 -49.10
C GLY A 180 -5.38 13.75 -48.54
N PHE A 181 -6.28 13.06 -47.83
CA PHE A 181 -7.44 13.66 -47.16
C PHE A 181 -7.40 13.43 -45.62
N PRO A 182 -8.01 14.32 -44.81
CA PRO A 182 -7.90 14.27 -43.35
C PRO A 182 -8.69 13.11 -42.75
N GLN A 183 -8.29 12.69 -41.54
CA GLN A 183 -9.10 11.78 -40.74
C GLN A 183 -10.37 12.49 -40.29
N HIS A 184 -11.51 11.89 -40.59
CA HIS A 184 -12.82 12.37 -40.15
C HIS A 184 -13.27 11.66 -38.88
N THR A 185 -13.98 12.38 -38.01
CA THR A 185 -14.54 11.83 -36.77
C THR A 185 -16.01 11.55 -36.97
N PHE A 186 -16.41 10.28 -37.03
CA PHE A 186 -17.80 9.84 -37.09
C PHE A 186 -17.99 8.44 -36.52
N SER A 187 -19.23 8.08 -36.14
CA SER A 187 -19.59 6.74 -35.66
C SER A 187 -20.38 5.94 -36.70
N MET A 188 -19.83 4.78 -37.11
CA MET A 188 -20.52 3.81 -37.97
C MET A 188 -21.81 3.28 -37.33
N GLU A 189 -21.83 3.12 -36.01
CA GLU A 189 -23.00 2.67 -35.27
C GLU A 189 -24.13 3.71 -35.31
N LYS A 190 -23.81 5.01 -35.24
CA LYS A 190 -24.82 6.08 -35.41
C LYS A 190 -25.37 6.15 -36.84
N ILE A 191 -24.56 5.79 -37.83
CA ILE A 191 -24.98 5.80 -39.23
C ILE A 191 -25.85 4.59 -39.55
N PHE A 192 -25.45 3.39 -39.17
CA PHE A 192 -26.10 2.16 -39.62
C PHE A 192 -26.98 1.48 -38.55
N GLY A 193 -26.81 1.82 -37.27
CA GLY A 193 -27.37 1.06 -36.16
C GLY A 193 -26.50 -0.15 -35.83
N LYS A 194 -26.50 -0.57 -34.55
CA LYS A 194 -25.65 -1.64 -34.04
C LYS A 194 -25.93 -2.98 -34.73
N GLU A 195 -27.19 -3.34 -34.86
CA GLU A 195 -27.67 -4.60 -35.42
C GLU A 195 -27.26 -4.74 -36.88
N ASN A 196 -27.49 -3.69 -37.67
CA ASN A 196 -27.15 -3.67 -39.09
C ASN A 196 -25.65 -3.58 -39.33
N LEU A 197 -24.90 -2.87 -38.48
CA LEU A 197 -23.45 -2.78 -38.59
C LEU A 197 -22.78 -4.17 -38.46
N ILE A 198 -23.32 -5.06 -37.63
CA ILE A 198 -22.85 -6.45 -37.52
C ILE A 198 -22.99 -7.17 -38.86
N ILE A 199 -24.12 -6.99 -39.55
CA ILE A 199 -24.37 -7.64 -40.85
C ILE A 199 -23.53 -7.00 -41.96
N LEU A 200 -23.47 -5.67 -42.01
CA LEU A 200 -22.73 -4.92 -43.06
C LEU A 200 -21.22 -5.15 -42.99
N SER A 201 -20.69 -5.43 -41.80
CA SER A 201 -19.27 -5.78 -41.59
C SER A 201 -18.98 -7.28 -41.62
N ALA A 202 -20.00 -8.13 -41.79
CA ALA A 202 -19.84 -9.57 -41.79
C ALA A 202 -19.08 -10.06 -43.03
N LYS A 203 -18.20 -11.04 -42.84
CA LYS A 203 -17.49 -11.70 -43.96
C LYS A 203 -18.42 -12.49 -44.88
N TYR A 204 -19.51 -13.02 -44.32
CA TYR A 204 -20.49 -13.84 -45.03
C TYR A 204 -21.90 -13.46 -44.60
N VAL A 205 -22.77 -13.23 -45.59
CA VAL A 205 -24.20 -12.97 -45.40
C VAL A 205 -25.02 -13.93 -46.24
N LYS A 206 -26.13 -14.41 -45.70
CA LYS A 206 -27.14 -15.21 -46.39
C LYS A 206 -28.32 -14.29 -46.71
N VAL A 207 -28.59 -14.09 -48.00
CA VAL A 207 -29.72 -13.30 -48.48
C VAL A 207 -30.81 -14.25 -48.97
N THR A 208 -32.03 -14.07 -48.47
CA THR A 208 -33.26 -14.76 -48.88
C THR A 208 -34.34 -13.73 -49.19
N ASP A 209 -35.49 -14.16 -49.71
CA ASP A 209 -36.63 -13.27 -49.99
C ASP A 209 -37.22 -12.63 -48.72
N GLU A 210 -37.05 -13.27 -47.56
CA GLU A 210 -37.63 -12.83 -46.28
C GLU A 210 -36.62 -12.24 -45.31
N THR A 211 -35.34 -12.64 -45.40
CA THR A 211 -34.30 -12.29 -44.41
C THR A 211 -32.92 -12.10 -45.03
N VAL A 212 -32.12 -11.25 -44.41
CA VAL A 212 -30.67 -11.17 -44.62
C VAL A 212 -29.98 -11.44 -43.29
N THR A 213 -29.18 -12.50 -43.19
CA THR A 213 -28.56 -12.92 -41.92
C THR A 213 -27.07 -13.19 -42.03
N ASP A 214 -26.32 -13.04 -40.94
CA ASP A 214 -24.95 -13.52 -40.85
C ASP A 214 -24.88 -15.02 -40.47
N ALA A 215 -23.66 -15.54 -40.31
CA ALA A 215 -23.43 -16.94 -39.91
C ALA A 215 -23.86 -17.27 -38.47
N ASN A 216 -24.07 -16.25 -37.63
CA ASN A 216 -24.46 -16.39 -36.22
C ASN A 216 -25.96 -16.24 -36.00
N GLY A 217 -26.74 -16.04 -37.07
CA GLY A 217 -28.18 -15.85 -37.01
C GLY A 217 -28.62 -14.43 -36.67
N ASN A 218 -27.71 -13.45 -36.67
CA ASN A 218 -28.10 -12.04 -36.59
C ASN A 218 -28.83 -11.66 -37.88
N ALA A 219 -29.92 -10.92 -37.77
CA ALA A 219 -30.75 -10.54 -38.92
C ALA A 219 -30.68 -9.04 -39.18
N TYR A 220 -30.43 -8.68 -40.44
CA TYR A 220 -30.54 -7.31 -40.94
C TYR A 220 -31.97 -6.81 -40.75
N GLN A 221 -32.09 -5.59 -40.23
CA GLN A 221 -33.34 -4.88 -40.12
C GLN A 221 -33.40 -3.85 -41.23
N THR A 222 -34.53 -3.76 -41.94
CA THR A 222 -34.74 -2.71 -42.94
C THR A 222 -34.39 -1.37 -42.33
N SER A 223 -33.38 -0.72 -42.88
CA SER A 223 -32.84 0.54 -42.42
C SER A 223 -33.88 1.64 -42.60
N ASN A 224 -33.87 2.57 -41.65
CA ASN A 224 -34.63 3.81 -41.75
C ASN A 224 -33.82 4.89 -42.48
N ILE A 225 -32.82 4.58 -43.32
CA ILE A 225 -32.00 5.62 -43.98
C ILE A 225 -32.86 6.53 -44.88
N GLY A 226 -33.89 6.00 -45.54
CA GLY A 226 -34.91 6.80 -46.24
C GLY A 226 -35.86 7.58 -45.30
N ASN A 227 -35.87 7.23 -44.01
CA ASN A 227 -36.64 7.85 -42.93
C ASN A 227 -35.73 8.62 -41.94
N LYS A 228 -34.50 8.97 -42.30
CA LYS A 228 -33.66 9.79 -41.42
C LYS A 228 -34.10 11.24 -41.45
N SER A 229 -34.11 11.86 -40.28
CA SER A 229 -34.42 13.27 -40.07
C SER A 229 -33.51 14.15 -40.93
N PRO A 230 -34.07 15.07 -41.74
CA PRO A 230 -33.27 16.01 -42.53
C PRO A 230 -32.36 16.93 -41.71
N ASP A 231 -32.74 17.30 -40.48
CA ASP A 231 -31.98 18.28 -39.69
C ASP A 231 -31.11 17.61 -38.62
N TYR A 232 -31.48 16.43 -38.15
CA TYR A 232 -30.66 15.63 -37.24
C TYR A 232 -30.70 14.14 -37.60
N PRO A 233 -29.87 13.68 -38.56
CA PRO A 233 -29.87 12.31 -39.10
C PRO A 233 -29.83 11.12 -38.13
N PRO A 234 -29.32 11.22 -36.89
CA PRO A 234 -29.53 10.15 -35.90
C PRO A 234 -31.01 9.97 -35.48
N ALA A 235 -31.87 10.98 -35.70
CA ALA A 235 -33.31 10.86 -35.50
C ALA A 235 -34.02 10.22 -36.70
N LEU A 236 -35.16 9.58 -36.41
CA LEU A 236 -36.15 9.19 -37.40
C LEU A 236 -36.90 10.43 -37.92
N THR A 237 -37.61 10.29 -39.04
CA THR A 237 -38.45 11.34 -39.63
C THR A 237 -39.91 10.91 -39.67
N ASN A 238 -40.81 11.82 -39.27
CA ASN A 238 -42.26 11.71 -39.40
C ASN A 238 -42.83 13.12 -39.54
N LEU A 239 -42.50 13.78 -40.66
CA LEU A 239 -42.86 15.17 -40.88
C LEU A 239 -44.38 15.34 -41.01
N THR A 240 -44.97 16.19 -40.17
CA THR A 240 -46.39 16.56 -40.27
C THR A 240 -46.62 17.49 -41.47
N SER A 241 -47.84 17.50 -42.02
CA SER A 241 -48.24 18.38 -43.11
C SER A 241 -48.95 19.67 -42.65
N CYS A 242 -49.09 19.89 -41.34
CA CYS A 242 -49.89 20.98 -40.78
C CYS A 242 -49.37 21.44 -39.41
N ASN A 243 -50.01 22.46 -38.83
CA ASN A 243 -49.64 23.06 -37.54
C ASN A 243 -48.22 23.65 -37.48
N TYR A 244 -47.64 24.07 -38.59
CA TYR A 244 -46.41 24.86 -38.66
C TYR A 244 -46.56 25.99 -39.69
N SER A 245 -45.66 26.96 -39.67
CA SER A 245 -45.60 28.00 -40.71
C SER A 245 -44.15 28.37 -41.03
N SER A 246 -43.94 29.23 -42.02
CA SER A 246 -42.65 29.90 -42.20
C SER A 246 -42.23 30.66 -40.93
N ARG A 247 -40.91 30.74 -40.68
CA ARG A 247 -40.30 31.62 -39.66
C ARG A 247 -40.28 33.09 -40.06
N ASN A 248 -40.62 33.43 -41.31
CA ASN A 248 -40.59 34.80 -41.85
C ASN A 248 -39.25 35.53 -41.61
N GLY A 249 -38.13 34.81 -41.73
CA GLY A 249 -36.78 35.36 -41.54
C GLY A 249 -36.33 35.51 -40.08
N VAL A 250 -37.14 35.10 -39.09
CA VAL A 250 -36.70 35.08 -37.68
C VAL A 250 -35.68 33.97 -37.48
N ALA A 251 -34.49 34.34 -37.00
CA ALA A 251 -33.42 33.40 -36.70
C ALA A 251 -33.73 32.57 -35.45
N VAL A 252 -33.35 31.29 -35.49
CA VAL A 252 -33.34 30.41 -34.33
C VAL A 252 -32.32 30.92 -33.32
N SER A 253 -32.71 31.04 -32.05
CA SER A 253 -31.82 31.55 -30.99
C SER A 253 -32.02 30.88 -29.62
N ALA A 254 -32.90 29.87 -29.53
CA ALA A 254 -33.13 29.12 -28.31
C ALA A 254 -33.66 27.70 -28.56
N VAL A 255 -33.47 26.82 -27.58
CA VAL A 255 -34.03 25.47 -27.52
C VAL A 255 -34.93 25.36 -26.30
N THR A 256 -36.13 24.83 -26.50
CA THR A 256 -37.13 24.62 -25.46
C THR A 256 -37.26 23.15 -25.13
N ILE A 257 -37.05 22.82 -23.86
CA ILE A 257 -37.22 21.48 -23.32
C ILE A 257 -38.64 21.34 -22.78
N HIS A 258 -39.37 20.34 -23.26
CA HIS A 258 -40.71 20.00 -22.85
C HIS A 258 -40.81 18.57 -22.33
N THR A 259 -41.84 18.32 -21.54
CA THR A 259 -42.32 16.98 -21.18
C THR A 259 -43.77 16.85 -21.63
N ILE A 260 -44.05 15.82 -22.43
CA ILE A 260 -45.30 15.63 -23.17
C ILE A 260 -46.53 15.49 -22.26
N GLN A 261 -46.37 14.98 -21.03
CA GLN A 261 -47.46 14.43 -20.20
C GLN A 261 -48.18 13.26 -20.89
N GLY A 262 -47.39 12.41 -21.56
CA GLY A 262 -47.89 11.33 -22.40
C GLY A 262 -46.77 10.52 -23.05
N SER A 263 -47.18 9.60 -23.95
CA SER A 263 -46.28 8.66 -24.61
C SER A 263 -45.63 9.22 -25.87
N TYR A 264 -44.48 8.65 -26.24
CA TYR A 264 -43.74 8.96 -27.45
C TYR A 264 -44.59 8.84 -28.73
N ALA A 265 -45.30 7.72 -28.88
CA ALA A 265 -46.17 7.49 -30.03
C ALA A 265 -47.39 8.42 -30.03
N GLY A 266 -47.95 8.69 -28.84
CA GLY A 266 -49.07 9.62 -28.67
C GLY A 266 -48.72 11.03 -29.12
N ALA A 267 -47.52 11.51 -28.79
CA ALA A 267 -46.99 12.77 -29.28
C ALA A 267 -46.94 12.80 -30.82
N ILE A 268 -46.23 11.87 -31.45
CA ILE A 268 -46.11 11.83 -32.92
C ILE A 268 -47.50 11.80 -33.60
N SER A 269 -48.45 11.04 -33.06
CA SER A 269 -49.83 11.03 -33.55
C SER A 269 -50.54 12.37 -33.38
N TRP A 270 -50.33 13.08 -32.26
CA TRP A 270 -50.98 14.34 -31.96
C TRP A 270 -50.48 15.50 -32.84
N ALA A 271 -49.19 15.51 -33.16
CA ALA A 271 -48.61 16.51 -34.08
C ALA A 271 -49.09 16.36 -35.54
N ASN A 272 -49.52 15.15 -35.92
CA ASN A 272 -50.15 14.89 -37.23
C ASN A 272 -51.65 15.22 -37.27
N ASN A 273 -52.27 15.56 -36.13
CA ASN A 273 -53.67 15.99 -36.09
C ASN A 273 -53.79 17.48 -36.43
N CYS A 274 -54.20 17.82 -37.65
CA CYS A 274 -54.33 19.22 -38.09
C CYS A 274 -55.38 20.04 -37.33
N SER A 275 -56.24 19.42 -36.52
CA SER A 275 -57.17 20.13 -35.65
C SER A 275 -56.59 20.43 -34.26
N SER A 276 -55.41 19.90 -33.92
CA SER A 276 -54.80 20.11 -32.60
C SER A 276 -54.25 21.53 -32.40
N ASN A 277 -53.87 22.21 -33.50
CA ASN A 277 -53.17 23.49 -33.48
C ASN A 277 -51.86 23.47 -32.67
N VAL A 278 -51.20 22.31 -32.57
CA VAL A 278 -49.94 22.11 -31.83
C VAL A 278 -48.97 21.28 -32.67
N SER A 279 -47.68 21.63 -32.63
CA SER A 279 -46.59 20.85 -33.22
C SER A 279 -45.25 21.20 -32.56
N TYR A 280 -44.24 20.37 -32.78
CA TYR A 280 -42.88 20.52 -32.25
C TYR A 280 -41.87 19.92 -33.22
N HIS A 281 -40.59 20.20 -33.01
CA HIS A 281 -39.55 19.79 -33.93
C HIS A 281 -39.12 18.36 -33.69
N TYR A 282 -38.95 17.96 -32.43
CA TYR A 282 -38.43 16.64 -32.06
C TYR A 282 -39.22 16.02 -30.91
N VAL A 283 -39.37 14.70 -30.96
CA VAL A 283 -39.95 13.86 -29.89
C VAL A 283 -38.89 12.86 -29.42
N LEU A 284 -38.75 12.68 -28.12
CA LEU A 284 -37.72 11.85 -27.50
C LEU A 284 -38.32 10.76 -26.62
N ARG A 285 -37.88 9.51 -26.83
CA ARG A 285 -38.35 8.33 -26.09
C ARG A 285 -37.52 8.10 -24.83
N SER A 286 -38.20 7.76 -23.74
CA SER A 286 -37.57 7.56 -22.44
C SER A 286 -36.68 6.31 -22.38
N SER A 287 -37.15 5.19 -22.93
CA SER A 287 -36.51 3.88 -22.72
C SER A 287 -35.12 3.74 -23.32
N ASP A 288 -34.86 4.37 -24.46
CA ASP A 288 -33.66 4.18 -25.27
C ASP A 288 -33.11 5.47 -25.90
N GLY A 289 -33.76 6.62 -25.65
CA GLY A 289 -33.32 7.89 -26.21
C GLY A 289 -33.64 8.08 -27.70
N GLN A 290 -34.48 7.23 -28.31
CA GLN A 290 -34.85 7.40 -29.73
C GLN A 290 -35.48 8.78 -29.99
N ILE A 291 -35.06 9.43 -31.08
CA ILE A 291 -35.55 10.76 -31.47
C ILE A 291 -36.31 10.65 -32.79
N THR A 292 -37.47 11.31 -32.90
CA THR A 292 -38.19 11.50 -34.18
C THR A 292 -38.35 12.98 -34.46
N GLN A 293 -37.96 13.42 -35.65
CA GLN A 293 -38.24 14.76 -36.15
C GLN A 293 -39.64 14.83 -36.77
N VAL A 294 -40.42 15.84 -36.37
CA VAL A 294 -41.81 16.05 -36.80
C VAL A 294 -41.99 17.37 -37.57
N VAL A 295 -41.19 18.39 -37.28
CA VAL A 295 -41.16 19.65 -38.04
C VAL A 295 -39.72 20.00 -38.36
N LEU A 296 -39.46 20.43 -39.59
CA LEU A 296 -38.15 20.94 -40.01
C LEU A 296 -37.76 22.16 -39.18
N GLU A 297 -36.49 22.26 -38.78
CA GLU A 297 -35.96 23.39 -38.00
C GLU A 297 -36.11 24.72 -38.73
N ALA A 298 -36.08 24.73 -40.07
CA ALA A 298 -36.33 25.91 -40.89
C ALA A 298 -37.77 26.46 -40.75
N ASN A 299 -38.72 25.64 -40.31
CA ASN A 299 -40.11 26.02 -40.10
C ASN A 299 -40.39 26.35 -38.63
N LYS A 300 -41.38 27.20 -38.41
CA LYS A 300 -41.90 27.55 -37.09
C LYS A 300 -42.94 26.51 -36.65
N ALA A 301 -42.56 25.59 -35.76
CA ALA A 301 -43.50 24.73 -35.05
C ALA A 301 -44.32 25.50 -33.99
N TRP A 302 -45.46 24.95 -33.54
CA TRP A 302 -46.39 25.59 -32.61
C TRP A 302 -46.39 24.88 -31.24
N HIS A 303 -45.36 25.13 -30.41
CA HIS A 303 -45.09 24.42 -29.14
C HIS A 303 -45.08 25.31 -27.89
N VAL A 304 -44.71 26.59 -28.02
CA VAL A 304 -44.43 27.52 -26.90
C VAL A 304 -44.97 28.94 -27.13
N GLY A 305 -46.15 29.05 -27.76
CA GLY A 305 -46.87 30.33 -27.87
C GLY A 305 -46.11 31.44 -28.63
N SER A 306 -45.88 32.58 -27.98
CA SER A 306 -45.17 33.74 -28.57
C SER A 306 -43.72 33.44 -28.93
N GLU A 307 -43.12 32.41 -28.35
CA GLU A 307 -41.69 32.11 -28.49
C GLU A 307 -41.41 31.13 -29.64
N ASN A 308 -42.45 30.61 -30.27
CA ASN A 308 -42.38 29.75 -31.45
C ASN A 308 -41.44 30.25 -32.57
N PRO A 309 -41.43 31.55 -32.96
CA PRO A 309 -40.66 32.02 -34.11
C PRO A 309 -39.15 31.77 -34.05
N TYR A 310 -38.57 31.71 -32.85
CA TYR A 310 -37.11 31.64 -32.66
C TYR A 310 -36.64 30.41 -31.86
N THR A 311 -37.56 29.52 -31.48
CA THR A 311 -37.25 28.33 -30.66
C THR A 311 -37.32 27.03 -31.46
N ILE A 312 -36.48 26.06 -31.08
CA ILE A 312 -36.63 24.64 -31.42
C ILE A 312 -37.19 23.90 -30.20
N GLY A 313 -38.28 23.17 -30.39
CA GLY A 313 -39.03 22.51 -29.30
C GLY A 313 -38.77 21.01 -29.26
N PHE A 314 -38.36 20.51 -28.09
CA PHE A 314 -38.08 19.10 -27.81
C PHE A 314 -39.11 18.53 -26.84
N GLU A 315 -39.89 17.56 -27.29
CA GLU A 315 -40.91 16.90 -26.49
C GLU A 315 -40.40 15.57 -25.93
N HIS A 316 -40.21 15.50 -24.62
CA HIS A 316 -39.74 14.29 -23.93
C HIS A 316 -40.92 13.48 -23.42
N GLU A 317 -40.93 12.18 -23.72
CA GLU A 317 -41.91 11.24 -23.20
C GLU A 317 -41.88 11.18 -21.67
N GLY A 318 -43.06 11.20 -21.05
CA GLY A 318 -43.21 11.01 -19.61
C GLY A 318 -44.14 12.02 -18.94
N TRP A 319 -44.05 12.05 -17.60
CA TRP A 319 -44.89 12.86 -16.73
C TRP A 319 -44.03 13.70 -15.79
N VAL A 320 -44.29 15.01 -15.71
CA VAL A 320 -43.42 15.97 -14.97
C VAL A 320 -43.25 15.65 -13.48
N ASN A 321 -44.21 14.95 -12.88
CA ASN A 321 -44.23 14.60 -11.47
C ASN A 321 -43.56 13.24 -11.17
N ASP A 322 -43.02 12.55 -12.18
CA ASP A 322 -42.39 11.23 -12.04
C ASP A 322 -40.99 11.24 -12.65
N SER A 323 -39.96 11.19 -11.79
CA SER A 323 -38.56 11.24 -12.21
C SER A 323 -38.09 9.98 -12.94
N THR A 324 -38.81 8.86 -12.87
CA THR A 324 -38.38 7.60 -13.50
C THR A 324 -38.35 7.66 -15.03
N TRP A 325 -39.06 8.62 -15.62
CA TRP A 325 -39.09 8.85 -17.08
C TRP A 325 -37.84 9.56 -17.60
N TYR A 326 -37.06 10.20 -16.73
CA TYR A 326 -35.85 10.93 -17.14
C TYR A 326 -34.62 10.03 -17.05
N THR A 327 -34.53 9.09 -17.98
CA THR A 327 -33.44 8.10 -18.03
C THR A 327 -32.14 8.72 -18.54
N ALA A 328 -31.02 8.07 -18.24
CA ALA A 328 -29.72 8.45 -18.79
C ALA A 328 -29.70 8.45 -20.33
N ALA A 329 -30.37 7.48 -20.98
CA ALA A 329 -30.45 7.38 -22.43
C ALA A 329 -31.17 8.59 -23.05
N MET A 330 -32.28 9.02 -22.42
CA MET A 330 -33.00 10.23 -22.82
C MET A 330 -32.14 11.49 -22.65
N TYR A 331 -31.52 11.69 -21.48
CA TYR A 331 -30.66 12.86 -21.24
C TYR A 331 -29.49 12.94 -22.22
N GLN A 332 -28.81 11.82 -22.47
CA GLN A 332 -27.67 11.77 -23.37
C GLN A 332 -28.08 12.09 -24.81
N SER A 333 -29.18 11.50 -25.29
CA SER A 333 -29.67 11.70 -26.65
C SER A 333 -30.21 13.12 -26.86
N SER A 334 -30.96 13.64 -25.88
CA SER A 334 -31.43 15.02 -25.87
C SER A 334 -30.28 16.04 -25.85
N ALA A 335 -29.27 15.80 -25.00
CA ALA A 335 -28.10 16.65 -24.91
C ALA A 335 -27.27 16.61 -26.19
N ALA A 336 -27.15 15.44 -26.83
CA ALA A 336 -26.48 15.30 -28.12
C ALA A 336 -27.22 16.06 -29.23
N LEU A 337 -28.55 16.03 -29.25
CA LEU A 337 -29.37 16.81 -30.17
C LEU A 337 -29.22 18.32 -29.92
N ALA A 338 -29.35 18.79 -28.67
CA ALA A 338 -29.13 20.20 -28.34
C ALA A 338 -27.72 20.66 -28.68
N LYS A 339 -26.71 19.81 -28.48
CA LYS A 339 -25.33 20.08 -28.89
C LYS A 339 -25.22 20.26 -30.41
N ASP A 340 -25.84 19.39 -31.20
CA ASP A 340 -25.87 19.54 -32.67
C ASP A 340 -26.50 20.87 -33.09
N ILE A 341 -27.63 21.26 -32.47
CA ILE A 341 -28.29 22.56 -32.71
C ILE A 341 -27.37 23.73 -32.34
N THR A 342 -26.68 23.69 -31.20
CA THR A 342 -25.73 24.76 -30.83
C THR A 342 -24.58 24.90 -31.82
N GLN A 343 -24.26 23.84 -32.55
CA GLN A 343 -23.19 23.78 -33.55
C GLN A 343 -23.71 24.00 -34.99
N SER A 344 -25.02 24.15 -35.19
CA SER A 344 -25.65 24.32 -36.51
C SER A 344 -25.55 25.75 -37.07
N GLY A 345 -24.82 26.64 -36.39
CA GLY A 345 -24.61 28.02 -36.82
C GLY A 345 -25.68 29.02 -36.36
N TYR A 346 -26.60 28.60 -35.49
CA TYR A 346 -27.64 29.47 -34.92
C TYR A 346 -27.11 30.48 -33.88
N GLY A 347 -25.83 30.41 -33.49
CA GLY A 347 -25.24 31.31 -32.50
C GLY A 347 -25.72 31.05 -31.06
N ILE A 348 -26.21 29.84 -30.77
CA ILE A 348 -26.63 29.43 -29.43
C ILE A 348 -25.42 28.87 -28.69
N SER A 349 -25.01 29.51 -27.59
CA SER A 349 -23.98 28.95 -26.71
C SER A 349 -24.54 27.78 -25.89
N ALA A 350 -23.86 26.65 -25.95
CA ALA A 350 -24.09 25.47 -25.13
C ALA A 350 -23.97 25.75 -23.61
N LEU A 351 -23.15 26.73 -23.23
CA LEU A 351 -22.95 27.16 -21.84
C LEU A 351 -24.16 27.94 -21.29
N ARG A 352 -25.04 28.44 -22.17
CA ARG A 352 -26.30 29.10 -21.80
C ARG A 352 -27.46 28.13 -21.60
N THR A 353 -27.14 26.92 -21.15
CA THR A 353 -28.10 25.91 -20.73
C THR A 353 -28.44 26.14 -19.26
N ALA A 354 -29.72 26.01 -18.87
CA ALA A 354 -30.06 26.07 -17.46
C ALA A 354 -29.30 24.97 -16.68
N TYR A 355 -28.62 25.34 -15.60
CA TYR A 355 -27.92 24.41 -14.71
C TYR A 355 -28.01 24.79 -13.23
N PHE A 356 -28.52 25.98 -12.93
CA PHE A 356 -28.53 26.53 -11.58
C PHE A 356 -29.34 25.64 -10.62
N PRO A 357 -28.95 25.52 -9.33
CA PRO A 357 -29.66 24.66 -8.36
C PRO A 357 -31.16 24.95 -8.23
N TRP A 358 -31.54 26.22 -8.45
CA TRP A 358 -32.90 26.71 -8.36
C TRP A 358 -33.68 26.66 -9.70
N SER A 359 -33.02 26.35 -10.82
CA SER A 359 -33.63 26.30 -12.16
C SER A 359 -34.85 25.38 -12.22
N ARG A 360 -34.78 24.19 -11.62
CA ARG A 360 -35.88 23.22 -11.58
C ARG A 360 -37.17 23.75 -10.93
N PHE A 361 -37.08 24.74 -10.05
CA PHE A 361 -38.25 25.35 -9.37
C PHE A 361 -38.71 26.67 -10.02
N THR A 362 -38.00 27.13 -11.04
CA THR A 362 -38.21 28.48 -11.59
C THR A 362 -39.43 28.51 -12.51
N ARG A 363 -40.28 29.54 -12.35
CA ARG A 363 -41.39 29.84 -13.26
C ARG A 363 -41.39 31.32 -13.59
N TYR A 364 -41.49 31.67 -14.87
CA TYR A 364 -41.34 33.08 -15.30
C TYR A 364 -42.47 34.01 -14.81
N ASN A 365 -43.57 33.46 -14.30
CA ASN A 365 -44.63 34.23 -13.66
C ASN A 365 -44.36 34.57 -12.19
N ILE A 366 -43.16 34.27 -11.66
CA ILE A 366 -42.70 34.54 -10.30
C ILE A 366 -41.32 35.23 -10.38
N ALA A 367 -41.10 36.33 -9.66
CA ALA A 367 -39.89 37.16 -9.78
C ALA A 367 -38.56 36.39 -9.54
N GLY A 368 -37.49 36.77 -10.26
CA GLY A 368 -36.12 36.26 -10.06
C GLY A 368 -35.58 35.30 -11.13
N ILE A 369 -35.91 35.48 -12.41
CA ILE A 369 -35.78 34.46 -13.47
C ILE A 369 -34.57 34.74 -14.37
N PRO A 370 -33.89 33.71 -14.93
CA PRO A 370 -32.85 33.93 -15.93
C PRO A 370 -33.45 34.67 -17.10
N GLY A 371 -32.94 35.88 -17.36
CA GLY A 371 -33.41 36.75 -18.43
C GLY A 371 -33.10 36.17 -19.82
N SER A 372 -32.77 37.05 -20.76
CA SER A 372 -32.35 36.67 -22.12
C SER A 372 -31.09 35.79 -22.19
N CYS A 373 -30.45 35.54 -21.04
CA CYS A 373 -29.20 34.83 -20.89
C CYS A 373 -29.29 33.34 -21.21
N VAL A 374 -30.26 32.64 -20.61
CA VAL A 374 -30.41 31.20 -20.81
C VAL A 374 -31.14 30.94 -22.13
N LYS A 375 -30.49 30.19 -23.02
CA LYS A 375 -30.97 29.86 -24.36
C LYS A 375 -31.48 28.43 -24.50
N ILE A 376 -31.05 27.51 -23.63
CA ILE A 376 -31.54 26.13 -23.59
C ILE A 376 -32.26 25.95 -22.26
N LYS A 377 -33.59 25.96 -22.28
CA LYS A 377 -34.42 26.06 -21.08
C LYS A 377 -35.78 25.40 -21.23
N GLY A 378 -36.41 25.08 -20.10
CA GLY A 378 -37.73 24.50 -20.06
C GLY A 378 -38.83 25.48 -20.47
N HIS A 379 -39.98 24.94 -20.88
CA HIS A 379 -41.19 25.73 -21.12
C HIS A 379 -41.50 26.67 -19.95
N GLN A 380 -41.38 26.16 -18.71
CA GLN A 380 -41.62 26.92 -17.48
C GLN A 380 -40.77 28.21 -17.35
N HIS A 381 -39.67 28.33 -18.10
CA HIS A 381 -38.73 29.45 -18.06
C HIS A 381 -38.95 30.54 -19.14
N TYR A 382 -40.10 30.56 -19.82
CA TYR A 382 -40.47 31.65 -20.74
C TYR A 382 -41.51 32.59 -20.13
N PRO A 383 -41.65 33.85 -20.55
CA PRO A 383 -42.70 34.73 -20.06
C PRO A 383 -44.11 34.23 -20.43
N ASN A 384 -45.10 34.46 -19.57
CA ASN A 384 -46.54 34.22 -19.84
C ASN A 384 -46.90 32.77 -20.24
N GLN A 385 -46.19 31.76 -19.72
CA GLN A 385 -46.53 30.34 -19.86
C GLN A 385 -47.62 29.88 -18.89
N SER A 386 -48.46 28.99 -19.39
CA SER A 386 -49.45 28.25 -18.59
C SER A 386 -48.90 26.92 -18.05
N HIS A 387 -47.73 26.46 -18.49
CA HIS A 387 -47.22 25.11 -18.20
C HIS A 387 -45.97 25.11 -17.32
N THR A 388 -45.70 23.96 -16.71
CA THR A 388 -44.64 23.76 -15.72
C THR A 388 -43.62 22.70 -16.17
N ASP A 389 -43.59 22.32 -17.44
CA ASP A 389 -42.68 21.32 -17.97
C ASP A 389 -41.27 21.92 -18.28
N PRO A 390 -40.19 21.10 -18.20
CA PRO A 390 -40.15 19.69 -17.84
C PRO A 390 -40.32 19.41 -16.33
N GLY A 391 -40.46 20.46 -15.52
CA GLY A 391 -40.79 20.38 -14.10
C GLY A 391 -39.59 20.16 -13.18
N GLN A 392 -39.89 20.05 -11.89
CA GLN A 392 -38.87 20.01 -10.82
C GLN A 392 -37.99 18.76 -10.83
N ASN A 393 -38.45 17.70 -11.49
CA ASN A 393 -37.76 16.41 -11.57
C ASN A 393 -36.73 16.35 -12.70
N TRP A 394 -36.70 17.36 -13.59
CA TRP A 394 -35.65 17.47 -14.61
C TRP A 394 -34.34 17.93 -13.98
N ASP A 395 -33.29 17.14 -14.16
CA ASP A 395 -31.95 17.41 -13.66
C ASP A 395 -31.17 18.25 -14.68
N TRP A 396 -31.28 19.56 -14.49
CA TRP A 396 -30.60 20.56 -15.31
C TRP A 396 -29.07 20.48 -15.22
N ASP A 397 -28.49 20.14 -14.07
CA ASP A 397 -27.04 20.01 -13.93
C ASP A 397 -26.52 18.77 -14.68
N TYR A 398 -27.22 17.64 -14.55
CA TYR A 398 -26.88 16.42 -15.29
C TYR A 398 -26.97 16.64 -16.80
N TYR A 399 -28.03 17.31 -17.26
CA TYR A 399 -28.19 17.66 -18.67
C TYR A 399 -27.08 18.60 -19.17
N TYR A 400 -26.76 19.65 -18.39
CA TYR A 400 -25.67 20.59 -18.70
C TYR A 400 -24.32 19.88 -18.85
N LYS A 401 -24.00 18.95 -17.95
CA LYS A 401 -22.73 18.19 -17.96
C LYS A 401 -22.59 17.35 -19.23
N HIS A 402 -23.66 16.69 -19.67
CA HIS A 402 -23.65 15.91 -20.92
C HIS A 402 -23.54 16.79 -22.16
N LEU A 403 -24.27 17.90 -22.19
CA LEU A 403 -24.24 18.83 -23.31
C LEU A 403 -22.85 19.48 -23.47
N ASN A 404 -22.23 19.86 -22.36
CA ASN A 404 -20.92 20.49 -22.31
C ASN A 404 -19.76 19.50 -22.06
N ASN A 405 -19.91 18.22 -22.41
CA ASN A 405 -18.91 17.18 -22.11
C ASN A 405 -17.55 17.29 -22.83
N THR A 406 -17.31 18.35 -23.61
CA THR A 406 -16.07 18.58 -24.37
C THR A 406 -15.16 19.66 -23.77
N THR A 407 -15.47 20.19 -22.59
CA THR A 407 -14.58 21.14 -21.90
C THR A 407 -13.25 20.47 -21.52
N THR A 408 -12.14 21.08 -21.92
CA THR A 408 -10.79 20.60 -21.59
C THR A 408 -10.53 20.64 -20.09
N VAL A 409 -9.94 19.58 -19.54
CA VAL A 409 -9.53 19.50 -18.13
C VAL A 409 -8.05 19.84 -18.00
N THR A 410 -7.73 20.88 -17.22
CA THR A 410 -6.36 21.24 -16.86
C THR A 410 -5.94 20.43 -15.62
N THR A 411 -4.91 19.58 -15.74
CA THR A 411 -4.49 18.67 -14.66
C THR A 411 -3.20 19.15 -13.99
N TYR A 412 -3.17 19.16 -12.66
CA TYR A 412 -2.06 19.54 -11.80
C TYR A 412 -1.59 18.35 -10.96
N THR A 413 -0.32 17.99 -11.05
CA THR A 413 0.26 16.83 -10.33
C THR A 413 1.20 17.22 -9.18
N ALA A 414 1.45 18.52 -9.01
CA ALA A 414 2.29 19.02 -7.91
C ALA A 414 1.58 18.90 -6.55
N SER A 415 2.34 18.64 -5.49
CA SER A 415 1.80 18.54 -4.11
C SER A 415 1.27 19.85 -3.57
N SER A 416 1.65 20.99 -4.14
CA SER A 416 1.08 22.29 -3.83
C SER A 416 1.08 23.21 -5.03
N GLY A 417 0.18 24.20 -5.00
CA GLY A 417 0.13 25.26 -5.98
C GLY A 417 -1.08 26.15 -5.77
N THR A 418 -1.37 26.99 -6.75
CA THR A 418 -2.53 27.90 -6.75
C THR A 418 -3.21 27.87 -8.11
N ILE A 419 -4.54 27.85 -8.11
CA ILE A 419 -5.39 27.95 -9.30
C ILE A 419 -6.27 29.19 -9.23
N THR A 420 -6.66 29.71 -10.40
CA THR A 420 -7.59 30.82 -10.59
C THR A 420 -8.54 30.53 -11.75
N ASP A 421 -9.59 31.33 -11.90
CA ASP A 421 -10.37 31.46 -13.14
C ASP A 421 -9.55 32.12 -14.28
N LEU A 422 -10.16 32.31 -15.46
CA LEU A 422 -9.48 32.88 -16.64
C LEU A 422 -9.10 34.36 -16.49
N GLY A 423 -9.71 35.10 -15.56
CA GLY A 423 -9.35 36.48 -15.21
C GLY A 423 -8.03 36.59 -14.45
N GLY A 424 -7.55 35.48 -13.89
CA GLY A 424 -6.33 35.42 -13.10
C GLY A 424 -6.44 36.17 -11.77
N ALA A 425 -5.30 36.39 -11.10
CA ALA A 425 -5.29 36.99 -9.76
C ALA A 425 -5.65 38.50 -9.71
N SER A 426 -5.79 39.16 -10.85
CA SER A 426 -5.92 40.64 -10.93
C SER A 426 -7.05 41.13 -11.83
N GLY A 427 -7.71 40.22 -12.55
CA GLY A 427 -8.80 40.54 -13.48
C GLY A 427 -10.09 39.86 -13.05
N ASN A 428 -11.20 40.32 -13.61
CA ASN A 428 -12.47 39.61 -13.45
C ASN A 428 -12.51 38.40 -14.40
N TYR A 429 -13.25 37.35 -14.03
CA TYR A 429 -13.55 36.23 -14.93
C TYR A 429 -14.37 36.70 -16.14
N THR A 430 -14.54 35.83 -17.13
CA THR A 430 -15.27 36.13 -18.37
C THR A 430 -16.71 35.63 -18.34
N ASN A 431 -17.59 36.24 -19.12
CA ASN A 431 -18.94 35.71 -19.36
C ASN A 431 -18.85 34.42 -20.16
N ASP A 432 -19.82 33.52 -19.97
CA ASP A 432 -19.90 32.20 -20.59
C ASP A 432 -18.60 31.40 -20.37
N GLU A 433 -18.02 31.49 -19.17
CA GLU A 433 -16.82 30.78 -18.78
C GLU A 433 -17.16 29.41 -18.21
N ARG A 434 -16.41 28.39 -18.62
CA ARG A 434 -16.39 27.11 -17.93
C ARG A 434 -14.98 26.55 -17.89
N THR A 435 -14.44 26.38 -16.69
CA THR A 435 -13.12 25.78 -16.47
C THR A 435 -13.25 24.49 -15.68
N LEU A 436 -12.36 23.53 -15.97
CA LEU A 436 -12.22 22.28 -15.24
C LEU A 436 -10.75 22.13 -14.83
N GLN A 437 -10.47 22.23 -13.54
CA GLN A 437 -9.12 22.17 -12.96
C GLN A 437 -9.03 20.97 -12.03
N LEU A 438 -8.25 19.95 -12.44
CA LEU A 438 -8.06 18.70 -11.72
C LEU A 438 -6.73 18.73 -10.94
N ILE A 439 -6.80 18.70 -9.62
CA ILE A 439 -5.64 18.55 -8.73
C ILE A 439 -5.51 17.06 -8.42
N GLN A 440 -4.45 16.42 -8.91
CA GLN A 440 -4.18 14.98 -8.75
C GLN A 440 -2.70 14.70 -8.48
N PRO A 441 -2.19 15.04 -7.28
CA PRO A 441 -0.83 14.74 -6.87
C PRO A 441 -0.62 13.24 -6.63
N THR A 442 0.60 12.75 -6.84
CA THR A 442 0.93 11.34 -6.59
C THR A 442 1.10 11.07 -5.10
N GLY A 443 0.56 9.94 -4.62
CA GLY A 443 0.83 9.45 -3.26
C GLY A 443 0.07 10.17 -2.14
N THR A 444 -0.90 11.03 -2.46
CA THR A 444 -1.73 11.70 -1.45
C THR A 444 -3.04 10.97 -1.19
N ASN A 445 -3.51 11.00 0.06
CA ASN A 445 -4.84 10.56 0.46
C ASN A 445 -5.72 11.72 0.97
N GLN A 446 -5.17 12.93 1.04
CA GLN A 446 -5.85 14.12 1.51
C GLN A 446 -5.30 15.38 0.86
N ILE A 447 -6.18 16.21 0.31
CA ILE A 447 -5.85 17.50 -0.29
C ILE A 447 -6.56 18.60 0.49
N ASN A 448 -5.79 19.53 1.06
CA ASN A 448 -6.33 20.71 1.73
C ASN A 448 -6.34 21.89 0.76
N LEU A 449 -7.51 22.47 0.56
CA LEU A 449 -7.71 23.69 -0.22
C LEU A 449 -7.77 24.89 0.73
N THR A 450 -7.05 25.95 0.41
CA THR A 450 -7.09 27.25 1.07
C THR A 450 -7.67 28.27 0.11
N ILE A 451 -8.77 28.90 0.49
CA ILE A 451 -9.41 29.92 -0.32
C ILE A 451 -8.74 31.27 -0.04
N ASN A 452 -7.98 31.77 -1.01
CA ASN A 452 -7.29 33.06 -0.91
C ASN A 452 -8.22 34.22 -1.30
N GLN A 453 -9.10 33.99 -2.28
CA GLN A 453 -10.06 34.94 -2.82
C GLN A 453 -11.28 34.19 -3.35
N PHE A 454 -12.48 34.76 -3.14
CA PHE A 454 -13.72 34.26 -3.72
C PHE A 454 -14.77 35.38 -3.81
N ASP A 455 -15.08 35.80 -5.03
CA ASP A 455 -16.11 36.79 -5.35
C ASP A 455 -16.66 36.52 -6.75
N VAL A 456 -17.82 35.84 -6.81
CA VAL A 456 -18.51 35.47 -8.05
C VAL A 456 -19.96 35.95 -8.00
N GLU A 457 -20.62 36.12 -9.15
CA GLU A 457 -22.00 36.63 -9.16
C GLU A 457 -22.94 35.73 -8.35
N ASN A 458 -23.59 36.33 -7.36
CA ASN A 458 -24.46 35.60 -6.44
C ASN A 458 -25.66 34.99 -7.17
N THR A 459 -25.85 33.69 -7.01
CA THR A 459 -26.92 32.84 -7.57
C THR A 459 -26.86 32.55 -9.07
N TRP A 460 -25.89 33.12 -9.79
CA TRP A 460 -25.72 33.01 -11.23
C TRP A 460 -24.41 32.33 -11.61
N ASP A 461 -23.33 32.59 -10.88
CA ASP A 461 -22.03 31.98 -11.14
C ASP A 461 -21.64 31.05 -10.01
N TYR A 462 -21.09 29.88 -10.36
CA TYR A 462 -20.87 28.80 -9.41
C TYR A 462 -19.49 28.18 -9.52
N LEU A 463 -18.89 27.96 -8.36
CA LEU A 463 -17.73 27.09 -8.18
C LEU A 463 -18.19 25.78 -7.56
N TYR A 464 -17.93 24.67 -8.24
CA TYR A 464 -18.21 23.32 -7.77
C TYR A 464 -16.91 22.60 -7.45
N ILE A 465 -16.91 21.86 -6.33
CA ILE A 465 -15.76 21.06 -5.91
C ILE A 465 -16.20 19.60 -5.79
N TYR A 466 -15.45 18.70 -6.43
CA TYR A 466 -15.75 17.26 -6.47
C TYR A 466 -14.57 16.45 -5.92
N ASN A 467 -14.87 15.41 -5.14
CA ASN A 467 -13.90 14.42 -4.68
C ASN A 467 -13.71 13.34 -5.76
N GLY A 468 -12.72 13.52 -6.62
CA GLY A 468 -12.44 12.63 -7.75
C GLY A 468 -12.00 13.39 -9.00
N THR A 469 -12.02 12.69 -10.14
CA THR A 469 -11.46 13.17 -11.41
C THR A 469 -12.48 13.68 -12.42
N SER A 470 -13.78 13.66 -12.08
CA SER A 470 -14.85 14.00 -13.03
C SER A 470 -15.95 14.84 -12.39
N VAL A 471 -16.72 15.55 -13.23
CA VAL A 471 -17.90 16.31 -12.80
C VAL A 471 -19.07 15.42 -12.32
N PHE A 472 -18.93 14.10 -12.44
CA PHE A 472 -19.86 13.09 -11.91
C PHE A 472 -19.35 12.46 -10.61
N SER A 473 -18.17 12.84 -10.14
CA SER A 473 -17.63 12.42 -8.84
C SER A 473 -18.43 13.06 -7.69
N GLN A 474 -18.22 12.59 -6.46
CA GLN A 474 -18.97 13.07 -5.30
C GLN A 474 -18.77 14.58 -5.12
N LYS A 475 -19.85 15.37 -5.20
CA LYS A 475 -19.81 16.81 -4.98
C LYS A 475 -19.59 17.09 -3.49
N ILE A 476 -18.55 17.85 -3.19
CA ILE A 476 -18.19 18.32 -1.84
C ILE A 476 -18.97 19.59 -1.52
N GLY A 477 -19.03 20.51 -2.49
CA GLY A 477 -19.70 21.79 -2.32
C GLY A 477 -20.01 22.47 -3.64
N GLU A 478 -20.97 23.39 -3.57
CA GLU A 478 -21.31 24.36 -4.60
C GLU A 478 -21.36 25.74 -3.95
N TYR A 479 -20.69 26.71 -4.55
CA TYR A 479 -20.48 28.03 -3.95
C TYR A 479 -20.77 29.13 -4.96
N THR A 480 -21.35 30.24 -4.48
CA THR A 480 -21.71 31.43 -5.27
C THR A 480 -21.64 32.68 -4.37
N GLY A 481 -21.64 33.88 -4.95
CA GLY A 481 -21.51 35.12 -4.20
C GLY A 481 -20.10 35.29 -3.61
N THR A 482 -20.03 35.74 -2.36
CA THR A 482 -18.76 36.03 -1.66
C THR A 482 -18.49 35.10 -0.47
N SER A 483 -19.30 34.06 -0.30
CA SER A 483 -19.25 33.19 0.89
C SER A 483 -18.83 31.76 0.55
N ILE A 484 -17.69 31.35 1.08
CA ILE A 484 -17.11 30.01 0.98
C ILE A 484 -16.24 29.75 2.23
N PRO A 485 -16.12 28.50 2.73
CA PRO A 485 -15.22 28.20 3.84
C PRO A 485 -13.76 28.59 3.51
N SER A 486 -13.03 29.17 4.48
CA SER A 486 -11.62 29.57 4.27
C SER A 486 -10.70 28.40 3.97
N THR A 487 -11.07 27.19 4.42
CA THR A 487 -10.38 25.94 4.12
C THR A 487 -11.38 24.82 3.82
N ILE A 488 -11.03 23.94 2.90
CA ILE A 488 -11.82 22.76 2.52
C ILE A 488 -10.87 21.56 2.46
N THR A 489 -11.11 20.55 3.30
CA THR A 489 -10.35 19.30 3.28
C THR A 489 -11.07 18.26 2.42
N VAL A 490 -10.36 17.72 1.44
CA VAL A 490 -10.85 16.65 0.58
C VAL A 490 -10.11 15.36 0.91
N ASN A 491 -10.85 14.37 1.43
CA ASN A 491 -10.34 13.03 1.72
C ASN A 491 -10.38 12.21 0.42
N GLY A 492 -9.27 12.20 -0.30
CA GLY A 492 -9.14 11.55 -1.60
C GLY A 492 -7.82 11.91 -2.28
N SER A 493 -7.47 11.16 -3.32
CA SER A 493 -6.25 11.37 -4.09
C SER A 493 -6.40 12.39 -5.23
N ALA A 494 -7.60 12.93 -5.44
CA ALA A 494 -7.91 13.85 -6.52
C ALA A 494 -9.07 14.80 -6.16
N VAL A 495 -8.97 16.04 -6.61
CA VAL A 495 -10.05 17.05 -6.52
C VAL A 495 -10.26 17.68 -7.88
N LEU A 496 -11.49 17.65 -8.39
CA LEU A 496 -11.87 18.43 -9.56
C LEU A 496 -12.62 19.69 -9.12
N ILE A 497 -12.15 20.84 -9.59
CA ILE A 497 -12.78 22.14 -9.40
C ILE A 497 -13.36 22.58 -10.74
N GLU A 498 -14.64 22.91 -10.75
CA GLU A 498 -15.36 23.38 -11.92
C GLU A 498 -15.92 24.78 -11.64
N PHE A 499 -15.55 25.75 -12.46
CA PHE A 499 -16.17 27.08 -12.44
C PHE A 499 -17.10 27.23 -13.64
N ARG A 500 -18.26 27.85 -13.42
CA ARG A 500 -19.24 28.18 -14.46
C ARG A 500 -19.73 29.62 -14.25
N SER A 501 -19.67 30.43 -15.30
CA SER A 501 -20.32 31.75 -15.32
C SER A 501 -21.45 31.84 -16.34
N ASP A 502 -22.38 32.76 -16.09
CA ASP A 502 -23.45 33.12 -17.00
C ASP A 502 -22.99 34.14 -18.07
N CYS A 503 -23.92 34.70 -18.84
CA CYS A 503 -23.59 35.58 -19.98
C CYS A 503 -23.41 37.06 -19.61
N ALA A 504 -23.49 37.45 -18.33
CA ALA A 504 -23.38 38.82 -17.84
C ALA A 504 -22.62 38.87 -16.51
N THR A 505 -22.47 40.09 -15.96
CA THR A 505 -21.90 40.38 -14.63
C THR A 505 -20.64 39.58 -14.26
N THR A 506 -19.47 40.18 -14.46
CA THR A 506 -18.23 39.59 -13.99
C THR A 506 -17.78 40.19 -12.66
N ALA A 507 -17.08 39.39 -11.87
CA ALA A 507 -16.49 39.79 -10.59
C ALA A 507 -15.03 39.27 -10.50
N PRO A 508 -14.27 39.63 -9.45
CA PRO A 508 -12.86 39.25 -9.31
C PRO A 508 -12.55 37.74 -9.29
N GLY A 509 -13.56 36.87 -9.17
CA GLY A 509 -13.38 35.43 -9.33
C GLY A 509 -12.81 34.73 -8.10
N TYR A 510 -11.98 33.70 -8.32
CA TYR A 510 -11.43 32.89 -7.22
C TYR A 510 -9.91 32.68 -7.32
N SER A 511 -9.29 32.52 -6.17
CA SER A 511 -7.92 32.04 -6.04
C SER A 511 -7.86 31.00 -4.93
N ILE A 512 -7.46 29.78 -5.30
CA ILE A 512 -7.44 28.63 -4.38
C ILE A 512 -6.04 28.03 -4.39
N SER A 513 -5.41 27.99 -3.23
CA SER A 513 -4.17 27.25 -3.03
C SER A 513 -4.48 25.82 -2.57
N TRP A 514 -3.66 24.86 -2.95
CA TRP A 514 -3.76 23.51 -2.41
C TRP A 514 -2.46 23.04 -1.78
N ASN A 515 -2.59 22.15 -0.80
CA ASN A 515 -1.50 21.39 -0.24
C ASN A 515 -1.95 19.93 -0.04
N ALA A 516 -1.23 19.02 -0.65
CA ALA A 516 -1.47 17.59 -0.61
C ALA A 516 -0.66 16.99 0.54
N VAL A 517 -1.35 16.24 1.39
CA VAL A 517 -0.73 15.51 2.49
C VAL A 517 -0.34 14.13 1.97
N SER A 518 0.93 13.80 2.04
CA SER A 518 1.40 12.42 1.78
C SER A 518 1.35 11.65 3.09
N PRO A 519 0.81 10.41 3.11
CA PRO A 519 0.92 9.55 4.27
C PRO A 519 2.39 9.18 4.47
N ASP A 520 2.84 9.23 5.71
CA ASP A 520 4.14 8.71 6.09
C ASP A 520 4.07 7.18 6.18
N ILE A 521 4.93 6.51 5.41
CA ILE A 521 4.93 5.05 5.24
C ILE A 521 6.30 4.43 5.57
N ILE A 522 7.24 5.24 6.07
CA ILE A 522 8.59 4.78 6.36
C ILE A 522 8.63 4.47 7.86
N ALA A 523 8.99 3.24 8.20
CA ALA A 523 9.09 2.85 9.60
C ALA A 523 10.23 3.58 10.33
N PRO A 524 10.04 3.93 11.62
CA PRO A 524 11.10 4.50 12.44
C PRO A 524 12.19 3.47 12.72
N THR A 525 13.32 3.93 13.25
CA THR A 525 14.47 3.09 13.63
C THR A 525 14.76 3.18 15.12
N THR A 526 15.35 2.12 15.68
CA THR A 526 15.75 2.06 17.08
C THR A 526 17.07 1.30 17.23
N SER A 527 17.87 1.62 18.24
CA SER A 527 19.06 0.85 18.64
C SER A 527 19.16 0.73 20.15
N VAL A 528 19.85 -0.31 20.62
CA VAL A 528 20.10 -0.59 22.04
C VAL A 528 21.59 -0.40 22.33
N SER A 529 21.91 0.27 23.43
CA SER A 529 23.26 0.44 23.94
C SER A 529 23.30 0.09 25.43
N ALA A 530 23.82 -1.10 25.73
CA ALA A 530 24.08 -1.63 27.05
C ALA A 530 25.59 -1.92 27.24
N PRO A 531 26.09 -2.12 28.48
CA PRO A 531 27.51 -2.36 28.73
C PRO A 531 28.10 -3.47 27.85
N THR A 532 29.31 -3.23 27.35
CA THR A 532 30.09 -4.23 26.62
C THR A 532 30.99 -4.97 27.61
N GLY A 533 30.94 -6.31 27.59
CA GLY A 533 31.67 -7.16 28.55
C GLY A 533 30.76 -7.87 29.55
N TRP A 534 31.33 -8.27 30.68
CA TRP A 534 30.63 -8.97 31.76
C TRP A 534 29.96 -7.98 32.71
N VAL A 535 28.68 -8.20 33.01
CA VAL A 535 27.97 -7.46 34.06
C VAL A 535 27.83 -8.31 35.32
N THR A 536 28.21 -7.71 36.46
CA THR A 536 28.19 -8.31 37.80
C THR A 536 27.05 -7.77 38.67
N SER A 537 26.32 -6.74 38.19
CA SER A 537 25.26 -6.04 38.92
C SER A 537 24.34 -5.27 37.95
N ASN A 538 23.33 -4.57 38.49
CA ASN A 538 22.39 -3.76 37.73
C ASN A 538 23.11 -2.77 36.79
N PHE A 539 22.54 -2.55 35.61
CA PHE A 539 23.11 -1.64 34.62
C PHE A 539 22.05 -0.77 33.95
N THR A 540 22.51 0.26 33.25
CA THR A 540 21.64 1.14 32.46
C THR A 540 21.70 0.73 30.98
N ALA A 541 20.54 0.48 30.38
CA ALA A 541 20.39 0.34 28.94
C ALA A 541 19.88 1.66 28.34
N ASN A 542 20.56 2.16 27.33
CA ASN A 542 20.18 3.36 26.59
C ASN A 542 19.65 2.98 25.20
N PHE A 543 18.79 3.83 24.67
CA PHE A 543 18.16 3.62 23.37
C PHE A 543 18.23 4.88 22.53
N THR A 544 18.41 4.71 21.22
CA THR A 544 18.38 5.81 20.26
C THR A 544 17.33 5.51 19.21
N ASP A 545 16.28 6.34 19.20
CA ASP A 545 15.11 6.20 18.33
C ASP A 545 15.08 7.38 17.36
N ALA A 546 14.82 7.13 16.09
CA ALA A 546 14.79 8.18 15.06
C ALA A 546 13.77 7.86 13.98
N ASP A 547 13.09 8.90 13.50
CA ASP A 547 12.17 8.85 12.36
C ASP A 547 12.81 9.49 11.12
N ASN A 548 12.25 9.25 9.92
CA ASN A 548 12.75 9.87 8.71
C ASN A 548 12.52 11.40 8.69
N VAL A 549 13.35 12.09 7.91
CA VAL A 549 13.19 13.54 7.72
C VAL A 549 11.83 13.83 7.07
N GLY A 550 11.02 14.65 7.72
CA GLY A 550 9.65 14.96 7.27
C GLY A 550 8.63 13.86 7.58
N GLY A 551 9.01 12.83 8.34
CA GLY A 551 8.11 11.81 8.86
C GLY A 551 7.19 12.35 9.97
N SER A 552 6.30 11.48 10.43
CA SER A 552 5.24 11.77 11.39
C SER A 552 5.76 11.93 12.83
N GLY A 553 7.02 11.57 13.08
CA GLY A 553 7.69 11.61 14.38
C GLY A 553 7.36 10.38 15.23
N ILE A 554 8.24 10.06 16.19
CA ILE A 554 8.07 8.93 17.09
C ILE A 554 6.81 9.09 17.96
N GLN A 555 5.95 8.07 17.98
CA GLN A 555 4.78 7.99 18.84
C GLN A 555 5.13 7.35 20.19
N LYS A 556 5.70 6.14 20.17
CA LYS A 556 6.06 5.41 21.39
C LYS A 556 7.24 4.47 21.19
N SER A 557 7.96 4.25 22.29
CA SER A 557 9.09 3.33 22.34
C SER A 557 8.85 2.23 23.36
N TYR A 558 9.22 1.00 23.01
CA TYR A 558 9.07 -0.19 23.82
C TYR A 558 10.41 -0.90 24.03
N TYR A 559 10.47 -1.70 25.09
CA TYR A 559 11.58 -2.60 25.36
C TYR A 559 11.11 -3.90 26.00
N GLN A 560 11.98 -4.88 25.94
CA GLN A 560 11.85 -6.14 26.63
C GLN A 560 13.22 -6.58 27.13
N VAL A 561 13.26 -7.10 28.35
CA VAL A 561 14.43 -7.82 28.87
C VAL A 561 14.06 -9.29 28.97
N ILE A 562 14.92 -10.15 28.42
CA ILE A 562 14.78 -11.61 28.51
C ILE A 562 16.07 -12.21 29.08
N ASP A 563 15.94 -13.35 29.75
CA ASP A 563 17.01 -14.10 30.35
C ASP A 563 17.03 -15.56 29.90
N TYR A 564 18.20 -16.19 29.92
CA TYR A 564 18.41 -17.58 29.51
C TYR A 564 18.79 -18.42 30.73
N ASP A 565 17.99 -19.44 31.04
CA ASP A 565 18.18 -20.30 32.22
C ASP A 565 19.15 -21.47 31.98
N GLY A 566 19.71 -21.56 30.77
CA GLY A 566 20.53 -22.68 30.31
C GLY A 566 19.82 -23.59 29.31
N THR A 567 18.49 -23.53 29.24
CA THR A 567 17.64 -24.35 28.38
C THR A 567 16.80 -23.51 27.42
N GLU A 568 16.17 -22.45 27.91
CA GLU A 568 15.27 -21.60 27.11
C GLU A 568 15.34 -20.11 27.49
N TRP A 569 14.92 -19.25 26.55
CA TRP A 569 14.85 -17.80 26.77
C TRP A 569 13.48 -17.41 27.33
N ARG A 570 13.46 -16.83 28.54
CA ARG A 570 12.26 -16.38 29.25
C ARG A 570 12.34 -14.90 29.58
N ALA A 571 11.28 -14.36 30.16
CA ALA A 571 11.26 -13.02 30.71
C ALA A 571 10.61 -13.02 32.10
N ASN A 572 10.83 -11.97 32.87
CA ASN A 572 10.21 -11.87 34.19
C ASN A 572 8.79 -11.28 34.10
N ALA A 573 7.78 -12.16 34.19
CA ALA A 573 6.37 -11.81 34.19
C ALA A 573 5.96 -10.86 35.34
N ASN A 574 6.65 -10.91 36.49
CA ASN A 574 6.40 -9.99 37.60
C ASN A 574 6.79 -8.55 37.26
N ASN A 575 7.78 -8.37 36.38
CA ASN A 575 8.24 -7.08 35.88
C ASN A 575 7.51 -6.64 34.60
N GLY A 576 6.44 -7.36 34.23
CA GLY A 576 5.58 -7.05 33.08
C GLY A 576 6.19 -7.41 31.72
N PHE A 577 7.20 -8.28 31.69
CA PHE A 577 7.74 -8.85 30.46
C PHE A 577 7.33 -10.32 30.35
N PHE A 578 7.01 -10.78 29.15
CA PHE A 578 6.75 -12.19 28.90
C PHE A 578 7.50 -12.63 27.64
N ALA A 579 8.15 -13.78 27.68
CA ALA A 579 8.78 -14.33 26.50
C ALA A 579 8.67 -15.85 26.51
N ASP A 580 8.15 -16.39 25.41
CA ASP A 580 8.12 -17.82 25.16
C ASP A 580 8.27 -18.05 23.65
N ASN A 581 9.19 -18.92 23.27
CA ASN A 581 9.34 -19.36 21.87
C ASN A 581 8.57 -20.64 21.60
N PHE A 582 8.22 -21.39 22.66
CA PHE A 582 7.61 -22.71 22.60
C PHE A 582 8.52 -23.77 21.98
N ASP A 583 9.81 -23.75 22.34
CA ASP A 583 10.85 -24.56 21.71
C ASP A 583 10.77 -26.07 22.06
N THR A 584 10.41 -26.42 23.30
CA THR A 584 10.51 -27.82 23.79
C THR A 584 9.20 -28.37 24.37
N ASN A 585 8.83 -27.93 25.58
CA ASN A 585 7.62 -28.36 26.30
C ASN A 585 6.78 -27.15 26.71
N ILE A 586 5.52 -27.38 27.11
CA ILE A 586 4.71 -26.33 27.72
C ILE A 586 5.35 -25.99 29.07
N HIS A 587 5.93 -24.79 29.16
CA HIS A 587 6.61 -24.33 30.37
C HIS A 587 5.60 -24.20 31.54
N PRO A 588 5.99 -24.47 32.81
CA PRO A 588 5.09 -24.42 33.97
C PRO A 588 4.43 -23.06 34.26
N GLU A 589 4.89 -21.97 33.62
CA GLU A 589 4.19 -20.67 33.66
C GLU A 589 2.84 -20.69 32.92
N TRP A 590 2.63 -21.67 32.03
CA TRP A 590 1.39 -21.87 31.31
C TRP A 590 0.49 -22.91 31.99
N THR A 591 -0.78 -22.58 32.12
CA THR A 591 -1.83 -23.46 32.64
C THR A 591 -2.84 -23.77 31.53
N PRO A 592 -2.80 -24.97 30.92
CA PRO A 592 -3.85 -25.43 30.02
C PRO A 592 -5.14 -25.65 30.81
N VAL A 593 -6.25 -25.05 30.38
CA VAL A 593 -7.54 -25.14 31.08
C VAL A 593 -8.56 -25.93 30.27
N VAL A 594 -8.75 -25.59 28.99
CA VAL A 594 -9.73 -26.25 28.11
C VAL A 594 -9.11 -26.58 26.75
N GLY A 595 -9.40 -27.75 26.21
CA GLY A 595 -8.88 -28.25 24.95
C GLY A 595 -7.54 -29.00 25.09
N THR A 596 -7.04 -29.52 23.98
CA THR A 596 -5.78 -30.30 23.94
C THR A 596 -4.62 -29.44 23.44
N TRP A 597 -3.69 -29.11 24.35
CA TRP A 597 -2.52 -28.27 24.10
C TRP A 597 -1.23 -29.08 24.17
N SER A 598 -0.29 -28.79 23.26
CA SER A 598 1.02 -29.45 23.17
C SER A 598 2.04 -28.51 22.55
N ILE A 599 3.33 -28.87 22.55
CA ILE A 599 4.32 -28.25 21.68
C ILE A 599 4.51 -29.12 20.44
N ASN A 600 4.44 -28.52 19.26
CA ASN A 600 4.65 -29.21 17.98
C ASN A 600 5.50 -28.33 17.06
N ASN A 601 6.63 -28.86 16.56
CA ASN A 601 7.55 -28.16 15.65
C ASN A 601 7.96 -26.74 16.12
N GLY A 602 8.27 -26.57 17.42
CA GLY A 602 8.69 -25.27 17.97
C GLY A 602 7.57 -24.24 18.09
N ALA A 603 6.32 -24.70 18.26
CA ALA A 603 5.16 -23.84 18.47
C ALA A 603 4.18 -24.48 19.46
N LEU A 604 3.49 -23.63 20.23
CA LEU A 604 2.34 -24.01 21.04
C LEU A 604 1.19 -24.38 20.09
N PHE A 605 0.75 -25.63 20.17
CA PHE A 605 -0.25 -26.20 19.30
C PHE A 605 -1.49 -26.64 20.06
N GLN A 606 -2.63 -26.09 19.66
CA GLN A 606 -3.95 -26.48 20.09
C GLN A 606 -4.57 -27.37 18.99
N SER A 607 -5.03 -28.57 19.38
CA SER A 607 -5.47 -29.62 18.43
C SER A 607 -6.97 -29.99 18.52
N ASP A 608 -7.65 -29.57 19.58
CA ASP A 608 -9.07 -29.89 19.80
C ASP A 608 -9.99 -28.99 18.97
N GLU A 609 -10.30 -29.40 17.75
CA GLU A 609 -11.18 -28.67 16.83
C GLU A 609 -12.66 -28.70 17.25
N ASN A 610 -13.08 -29.63 18.13
CA ASN A 610 -14.49 -29.76 18.52
C ASN A 610 -14.88 -28.75 19.59
N GLU A 611 -13.88 -28.26 20.34
CA GLU A 611 -14.08 -27.25 21.35
C GLU A 611 -14.24 -25.85 20.74
N GLY A 612 -15.30 -25.15 21.15
CA GLY A 612 -15.60 -23.79 20.71
C GLY A 612 -14.91 -22.71 21.56
N ASN A 613 -14.38 -23.08 22.72
CA ASN A 613 -13.81 -22.18 23.72
C ASN A 613 -12.57 -22.76 24.42
N THR A 614 -11.53 -23.08 23.64
CA THR A 614 -10.29 -23.63 24.19
C THR A 614 -9.55 -22.54 24.96
N SER A 615 -8.72 -22.92 25.92
CA SER A 615 -7.95 -21.92 26.63
C SER A 615 -6.71 -22.44 27.34
N ILE A 616 -5.67 -21.61 27.30
CA ILE A 616 -4.41 -21.75 28.04
C ILE A 616 -3.99 -20.35 28.52
N SER A 617 -3.59 -20.20 29.77
CA SER A 617 -3.26 -18.91 30.39
C SER A 617 -1.85 -18.90 30.98
N ALA A 618 -1.27 -17.71 31.10
CA ALA A 618 -0.06 -17.47 31.87
C ALA A 618 -0.17 -16.16 32.65
N TYR A 619 0.49 -16.11 33.81
CA TYR A 619 0.58 -14.90 34.61
C TYR A 619 1.45 -13.84 33.92
N LEU A 620 1.00 -12.59 33.97
CA LEU A 620 1.74 -11.41 33.53
C LEU A 620 1.24 -10.17 34.28
N ASN A 621 2.14 -9.50 34.98
CA ASN A 621 1.81 -8.22 35.64
C ASN A 621 1.73 -7.08 34.61
N GLN A 622 0.52 -6.76 34.18
CA GLN A 622 0.27 -5.75 33.14
C GLN A 622 0.00 -4.35 33.72
N SER A 623 0.28 -4.15 35.01
CA SER A 623 -0.01 -2.89 35.72
C SER A 623 1.21 -1.95 35.80
N LEU A 624 2.37 -2.36 35.26
CA LEU A 624 3.66 -1.68 35.43
C LEU A 624 4.07 -0.76 34.27
N SER A 625 3.24 -0.63 33.24
CA SER A 625 3.50 0.25 32.10
C SER A 625 2.22 0.94 31.66
N ASN A 626 2.35 2.13 31.07
CA ASN A 626 1.20 2.79 30.45
C ASN A 626 0.74 2.00 29.23
N ARG A 627 1.68 1.44 28.46
CA ARG A 627 1.39 0.73 27.22
C ARG A 627 2.18 -0.58 27.16
N HIS A 628 1.48 -1.65 26.78
CA HIS A 628 2.06 -2.95 26.49
C HIS A 628 1.94 -3.24 25.00
N LEU A 629 2.95 -3.93 24.46
CA LEU A 629 2.92 -4.48 23.10
C LEU A 629 3.06 -5.98 23.19
N TYR A 630 2.06 -6.69 22.70
CA TYR A 630 2.01 -8.15 22.61
C TYR A 630 2.34 -8.53 21.18
N HIS A 631 3.44 -9.25 20.97
CA HIS A 631 3.91 -9.73 19.68
C HIS A 631 3.90 -11.26 19.69
N PHE A 632 3.26 -11.88 18.72
CA PHE A 632 3.29 -13.34 18.54
C PHE A 632 3.04 -13.69 17.08
N LYS A 633 3.53 -14.84 16.66
CA LYS A 633 3.19 -15.43 15.36
C LYS A 633 2.14 -16.50 15.57
N ALA A 634 1.10 -16.51 14.74
CA ALA A 634 0.08 -17.56 14.83
C ALA A 634 -0.49 -17.97 13.48
N SER A 635 -0.96 -19.21 13.41
CA SER A 635 -1.75 -19.73 12.29
C SER A 635 -3.03 -20.38 12.80
N ILE A 636 -4.08 -20.28 12.00
CA ILE A 636 -5.42 -20.79 12.32
C ILE A 636 -5.81 -21.76 11.22
N ASN A 637 -6.13 -23.00 11.57
CA ASN A 637 -6.44 -24.05 10.59
C ASN A 637 -7.59 -24.92 11.08
N GLY A 638 -7.75 -26.10 10.48
CA GLY A 638 -8.76 -27.10 10.82
C GLY A 638 -9.90 -27.16 9.82
N SER A 639 -10.81 -28.08 10.09
CA SER A 639 -11.90 -28.48 9.19
C SER A 639 -13.26 -27.84 9.52
N GLY A 640 -13.36 -27.13 10.65
CA GLY A 640 -14.59 -26.46 11.08
C GLY A 640 -15.08 -25.33 10.15
N THR A 641 -16.33 -24.92 10.32
CA THR A 641 -16.98 -23.86 9.51
C THR A 641 -17.13 -22.53 10.27
N ASN A 642 -16.51 -22.41 11.44
CA ASN A 642 -16.52 -21.21 12.29
C ASN A 642 -15.14 -21.02 12.94
N ARG A 643 -14.09 -21.25 12.16
CA ARG A 643 -12.69 -21.27 12.61
C ARG A 643 -12.24 -19.88 13.01
N ARG A 644 -11.72 -19.79 14.22
CA ARG A 644 -11.27 -18.54 14.82
C ARG A 644 -10.23 -18.82 15.88
N ALA A 645 -9.28 -17.90 16.03
CA ALA A 645 -8.29 -17.89 17.11
C ALA A 645 -8.12 -16.47 17.64
N GLY A 646 -7.70 -16.35 18.89
CA GLY A 646 -7.61 -15.07 19.54
C GLY A 646 -6.78 -15.08 20.82
N PHE A 647 -6.67 -13.89 21.40
CA PHE A 647 -5.76 -13.61 22.50
C PHE A 647 -6.44 -12.68 23.51
N HIS A 648 -6.49 -13.14 24.77
CA HIS A 648 -6.84 -12.33 25.93
C HIS A 648 -5.61 -11.62 26.46
N PHE A 649 -5.78 -10.35 26.79
CA PHE A 649 -4.81 -9.55 27.54
C PHE A 649 -5.55 -8.68 28.56
N PHE A 650 -4.81 -8.23 29.58
CA PHE A 650 -5.38 -7.55 30.75
C PHE A 650 -6.46 -8.37 31.47
N ALA A 651 -6.39 -9.71 31.40
CA ALA A 651 -7.29 -10.57 32.15
C ALA A 651 -6.98 -10.54 33.65
N ASP A 652 -8.01 -10.44 34.50
CA ASP A 652 -7.85 -10.39 35.96
C ASP A 652 -7.99 -11.74 36.66
N ASP A 653 -8.70 -12.70 36.08
CA ASP A 653 -8.93 -14.03 36.65
C ASP A 653 -8.88 -15.13 35.57
N ASP A 654 -7.86 -15.99 35.60
CA ASP A 654 -7.69 -17.05 34.61
C ASP A 654 -8.47 -18.35 34.91
N THR A 655 -9.09 -18.44 36.09
CA THR A 655 -9.91 -19.58 36.49
C THR A 655 -11.32 -19.53 35.89
N LEU A 656 -11.77 -18.35 35.48
CA LEU A 656 -13.08 -18.12 34.88
C LEU A 656 -13.09 -18.39 33.38
N THR A 657 -14.27 -18.72 32.84
CA THR A 657 -14.43 -19.24 31.47
C THR A 657 -14.05 -18.20 30.41
N ASN A 658 -14.25 -16.92 30.67
CA ASN A 658 -13.97 -15.80 29.78
C ASN A 658 -12.92 -14.83 30.34
N ARG A 659 -12.15 -15.30 31.33
CA ARG A 659 -11.00 -14.59 31.90
C ARG A 659 -11.37 -13.30 32.66
N GLY A 660 -12.55 -13.29 33.28
CA GLY A 660 -13.00 -12.19 34.14
C GLY A 660 -13.19 -10.88 33.37
N ASN A 661 -12.56 -9.80 33.82
CA ASN A 661 -12.44 -8.56 33.04
C ASN A 661 -11.19 -8.63 32.16
N SER A 662 -11.36 -8.48 30.85
CA SER A 662 -10.25 -8.54 29.90
C SER A 662 -10.59 -7.84 28.58
N TYR A 663 -9.58 -7.66 27.73
CA TYR A 663 -9.81 -7.48 26.31
C TYR A 663 -9.49 -8.76 25.55
N PHE A 664 -10.19 -8.93 24.44
CA PHE A 664 -10.02 -10.09 23.59
C PHE A 664 -10.08 -9.71 22.11
N VAL A 665 -9.12 -10.21 21.33
CA VAL A 665 -9.09 -10.05 19.87
C VAL A 665 -9.36 -11.39 19.19
N TRP A 666 -10.34 -11.43 18.28
CA TRP A 666 -10.65 -12.58 17.41
C TRP A 666 -10.19 -12.33 15.99
N PHE A 667 -9.46 -13.28 15.42
CA PHE A 667 -9.25 -13.42 13.99
C PHE A 667 -10.09 -14.58 13.48
N ARG A 668 -11.00 -14.30 12.55
CA ARG A 668 -11.98 -15.27 12.03
C ARG A 668 -11.65 -15.62 10.59
N VAL A 669 -11.49 -16.91 10.33
CA VAL A 669 -11.14 -17.44 9.00
C VAL A 669 -12.37 -17.46 8.11
N ASP A 670 -13.46 -18.10 8.57
CA ASP A 670 -14.63 -18.37 7.72
C ASP A 670 -15.50 -17.12 7.50
N ASP A 671 -15.58 -16.22 8.49
CA ASP A 671 -16.33 -14.97 8.37
C ASP A 671 -15.50 -13.82 7.77
N ALA A 672 -14.19 -14.03 7.56
CA ALA A 672 -13.23 -13.01 7.11
C ALA A 672 -13.30 -11.70 7.93
N LYS A 673 -13.17 -11.82 9.26
CA LYS A 673 -13.35 -10.71 10.21
C LYS A 673 -12.24 -10.61 11.24
N LEU A 674 -11.95 -9.37 11.63
CA LEU A 674 -11.28 -9.01 12.88
C LEU A 674 -12.33 -8.47 13.84
N GLN A 675 -12.35 -8.98 15.06
CA GLN A 675 -13.24 -8.48 16.11
C GLN A 675 -12.47 -8.20 17.41
N ILE A 676 -12.79 -7.10 18.06
CA ILE A 676 -12.31 -6.77 19.40
C ILE A 676 -13.48 -6.84 20.36
N TYR A 677 -13.26 -7.41 21.53
CA TYR A 677 -14.22 -7.51 22.61
C TYR A 677 -13.63 -6.93 23.89
N LYS A 678 -14.48 -6.24 24.65
CA LYS A 678 -14.25 -5.96 26.06
C LYS A 678 -15.11 -6.94 26.86
N VAL A 679 -14.46 -7.81 27.63
CA VAL A 679 -15.11 -8.77 28.52
C VAL A 679 -15.25 -8.11 29.89
N VAL A 680 -16.46 -8.14 30.44
CA VAL A 680 -16.75 -7.51 31.73
C VAL A 680 -17.45 -8.54 32.62
N ASN A 681 -16.92 -8.76 33.82
CA ASN A 681 -17.42 -9.74 34.80
C ASN A 681 -17.64 -11.14 34.16
N ASP A 682 -16.65 -11.61 33.40
CA ASP A 682 -16.66 -12.91 32.72
C ASP A 682 -17.72 -13.08 31.62
N VAL A 683 -18.27 -11.98 31.09
CA VAL A 683 -19.29 -12.01 30.03
C VAL A 683 -18.81 -11.27 28.79
N PHE A 684 -18.88 -11.93 27.63
CA PHE A 684 -18.67 -11.29 26.33
C PHE A 684 -19.89 -10.43 25.98
N GLY A 685 -19.66 -9.13 25.76
CA GLY A 685 -20.62 -8.25 25.10
C GLY A 685 -20.63 -8.41 23.56
N PRO A 686 -21.36 -7.55 22.83
CA PRO A 686 -21.14 -7.41 21.40
C PRO A 686 -19.68 -6.95 21.11
N PRO A 687 -19.14 -7.26 19.93
CA PRO A 687 -17.80 -6.78 19.57
C PRO A 687 -17.79 -5.24 19.59
N VAL A 688 -16.80 -4.66 20.26
CA VAL A 688 -16.57 -3.21 20.30
C VAL A 688 -15.98 -2.69 18.98
N LEU A 689 -15.38 -3.60 18.20
CA LEU A 689 -14.98 -3.40 16.81
C LEU A 689 -15.26 -4.68 16.02
N ASP A 690 -15.90 -4.58 14.86
CA ASP A 690 -16.16 -5.68 13.91
C ASP A 690 -15.89 -5.16 12.49
N MET A 691 -14.82 -5.64 11.86
CA MET A 691 -14.42 -5.18 10.53
C MET A 691 -13.98 -6.34 9.62
N PRO A 692 -14.11 -6.19 8.29
CA PRO A 692 -13.59 -7.16 7.34
C PRO A 692 -12.06 -7.29 7.45
N LEU A 693 -11.58 -8.52 7.65
CA LEU A 693 -10.17 -8.89 7.55
C LEU A 693 -10.05 -10.36 7.13
N THR A 694 -9.63 -10.61 5.90
CA THR A 694 -9.39 -11.98 5.43
C THR A 694 -8.19 -12.60 6.13
N THR A 695 -8.37 -13.78 6.71
CA THR A 695 -7.32 -14.60 7.32
C THR A 695 -7.30 -15.94 6.61
N VAL A 696 -6.18 -16.29 5.98
CA VAL A 696 -6.05 -17.54 5.21
C VAL A 696 -5.76 -18.70 6.16
N ALA A 697 -6.50 -19.80 6.02
CA ALA A 697 -6.31 -20.99 6.85
C ALA A 697 -4.90 -21.58 6.68
N GLY A 698 -4.23 -21.86 7.80
CA GLY A 698 -2.88 -22.43 7.86
C GLY A 698 -1.75 -21.44 7.54
N GLN A 699 -2.04 -20.23 7.09
CA GLN A 699 -1.02 -19.19 6.91
C GLN A 699 -0.52 -18.71 8.27
N LEU A 700 0.80 -18.67 8.43
CA LEU A 700 1.45 -18.05 9.58
C LEU A 700 1.46 -16.53 9.37
N TYR A 701 0.93 -15.80 10.34
CA TYR A 701 0.92 -14.35 10.38
C TYR A 701 1.69 -13.85 11.60
N ASP A 702 2.32 -12.69 11.47
CA ASP A 702 2.93 -11.96 12.58
C ASP A 702 1.92 -10.96 13.15
N TYR A 703 1.53 -11.11 14.41
CA TYR A 703 0.53 -10.25 15.05
C TYR A 703 1.19 -9.36 16.10
N LYS A 704 0.82 -8.08 16.09
CA LYS A 704 1.13 -7.17 17.21
C LYS A 704 -0.15 -6.49 17.68
N VAL A 705 -0.37 -6.54 18.99
CA VAL A 705 -1.46 -5.84 19.67
C VAL A 705 -0.81 -4.86 20.63
N ILE A 706 -1.13 -3.58 20.50
CA ILE A 706 -0.69 -2.54 21.39
C ILE A 706 -1.89 -2.10 22.21
N TYR A 707 -1.73 -1.99 23.53
CA TYR A 707 -2.79 -1.47 24.40
C TYR A 707 -2.24 -0.45 25.40
N ASP A 708 -2.85 0.73 25.42
CA ASP A 708 -2.56 1.81 26.36
C ASP A 708 -3.65 1.88 27.44
N ARG A 709 -3.28 1.55 28.68
CA ARG A 709 -4.21 1.52 29.81
C ARG A 709 -4.58 2.92 30.31
N ILE A 710 -3.90 3.97 29.86
CA ILE A 710 -4.16 5.36 30.26
C ILE A 710 -5.08 6.03 29.25
N SER A 711 -4.78 5.95 27.95
CA SER A 711 -5.62 6.56 26.91
C SER A 711 -6.79 5.68 26.47
N GLY A 712 -6.67 4.36 26.65
CA GLY A 712 -7.64 3.38 26.13
C GLY A 712 -7.38 2.95 24.69
N ASP A 713 -6.32 3.46 24.05
CA ASP A 713 -6.02 3.12 22.67
C ASP A 713 -5.56 1.67 22.52
N MET A 714 -6.08 1.01 21.50
CA MET A 714 -5.72 -0.33 21.10
C MET A 714 -5.41 -0.35 19.60
N ILE A 715 -4.19 -0.74 19.26
CA ILE A 715 -3.71 -0.75 17.87
C ILE A 715 -3.39 -2.18 17.48
N ILE A 716 -3.87 -2.62 16.31
CA ILE A 716 -3.67 -3.97 15.79
C ILE A 716 -2.83 -3.90 14.52
N TYR A 717 -1.78 -4.71 14.48
CA TYR A 717 -0.92 -4.92 13.32
C TYR A 717 -0.97 -6.38 12.89
N ARG A 718 -0.79 -6.60 11.58
CA ARG A 718 -0.49 -7.91 11.01
C ARG A 718 0.61 -7.76 9.98
N ASP A 719 1.65 -8.59 10.07
CA ASP A 719 2.83 -8.57 9.20
C ASP A 719 3.45 -7.15 9.11
N ASP A 720 3.68 -6.55 10.29
CA ASP A 720 4.19 -5.18 10.46
C ASP A 720 3.35 -4.06 9.82
N THR A 721 2.17 -4.39 9.31
CA THR A 721 1.24 -3.44 8.68
C THR A 721 0.12 -3.08 9.65
N TYR A 722 -0.13 -1.79 9.84
CA TYR A 722 -1.26 -1.29 10.62
C TYR A 722 -2.59 -1.77 10.01
N ILE A 723 -3.47 -2.33 10.86
CA ILE A 723 -4.81 -2.80 10.44
C ILE A 723 -5.88 -1.83 10.91
N THR A 724 -5.91 -1.53 12.22
CA THR A 724 -6.95 -0.70 12.81
C THR A 724 -6.55 -0.20 14.19
N THR A 725 -7.31 0.80 14.67
CA THR A 725 -7.25 1.32 16.04
C THR A 725 -8.66 1.38 16.63
N TRP A 726 -8.77 1.14 17.93
CA TRP A 726 -9.98 1.33 18.71
C TRP A 726 -9.62 2.00 20.04
N ASN A 727 -10.48 2.91 20.52
CA ASN A 727 -10.28 3.58 21.79
C ASN A 727 -11.39 3.20 22.78
N ASP A 728 -10.99 2.78 23.98
CA ASP A 728 -11.89 2.62 25.12
C ASP A 728 -11.96 3.90 25.95
N SER A 729 -13.13 4.54 26.01
CA SER A 729 -13.33 5.71 26.88
C SER A 729 -13.30 5.39 28.38
N SER A 730 -13.30 4.11 28.77
CA SER A 730 -13.22 3.66 30.17
C SER A 730 -12.29 2.44 30.30
N PRO A 731 -10.96 2.65 30.16
CA PRO A 731 -9.98 1.58 30.02
C PRO A 731 -9.93 0.64 31.24
N ILE A 732 -9.78 -0.67 31.00
CA ILE A 732 -9.33 -1.63 32.03
C ILE A 732 -7.87 -1.31 32.38
N THR A 733 -7.62 -0.90 33.63
CA THR A 733 -6.31 -0.39 34.05
C THR A 733 -5.42 -1.44 34.69
N THR A 734 -5.95 -2.61 35.07
CA THR A 734 -5.19 -3.68 35.74
C THR A 734 -5.50 -5.02 35.11
N GLY A 735 -4.51 -5.90 35.05
CA GLY A 735 -4.66 -7.28 34.61
C GLY A 735 -3.44 -8.11 34.98
N SER A 736 -3.67 -9.39 35.25
CA SER A 736 -2.69 -10.33 35.79
C SER A 736 -2.41 -11.51 34.86
N TYR A 737 -3.17 -11.65 33.77
CA TYR A 737 -3.07 -12.81 32.89
C TYR A 737 -3.15 -12.45 31.41
N ILE A 738 -2.54 -13.31 30.62
CA ILE A 738 -2.70 -13.40 29.17
C ILE A 738 -3.19 -14.81 28.84
N SER A 739 -3.97 -14.97 27.77
CA SER A 739 -4.51 -16.29 27.43
C SER A 739 -4.76 -16.45 25.94
N PHE A 740 -4.31 -17.56 25.36
CA PHE A 740 -4.68 -17.94 23.99
C PHE A 740 -5.96 -18.77 23.99
N ARG A 741 -6.72 -18.61 22.91
CA ARG A 741 -8.00 -19.28 22.70
C ARG A 741 -8.23 -19.56 21.22
N SER A 742 -8.78 -20.72 20.92
CA SER A 742 -9.34 -21.08 19.60
C SER A 742 -10.79 -21.52 19.74
N GLY A 743 -11.54 -21.45 18.64
CA GLY A 743 -12.88 -22.01 18.55
C GLY A 743 -13.09 -22.67 17.20
N ASN A 744 -13.50 -23.93 17.22
CA ASN A 744 -13.78 -24.74 16.02
C ASN A 744 -12.61 -24.80 15.03
N ALA A 745 -11.37 -24.66 15.52
CA ALA A 745 -10.15 -24.52 14.74
C ALA A 745 -8.98 -25.15 15.49
N THR A 746 -7.95 -25.57 14.75
CA THR A 746 -6.60 -25.75 15.30
C THR A 746 -5.85 -24.41 15.27
N MET A 747 -4.97 -24.22 16.24
CA MET A 747 -4.15 -23.01 16.36
C MET A 747 -2.70 -23.38 16.65
N SER A 748 -1.77 -22.73 15.96
CA SER A 748 -0.35 -22.76 16.27
C SER A 748 0.10 -21.36 16.69
N VAL A 749 0.90 -21.24 17.75
CA VAL A 749 1.49 -19.98 18.22
C VAL A 749 2.99 -20.13 18.43
N ALA A 750 3.77 -19.19 17.92
CA ALA A 750 5.21 -19.13 18.09
C ALA A 750 5.63 -17.72 18.55
N GLU A 751 6.80 -17.64 19.18
CA GLU A 751 7.48 -16.38 19.51
C GLU A 751 6.63 -15.33 20.27
N LEU A 752 5.87 -15.72 21.29
CA LEU A 752 5.19 -14.72 22.13
C LEU A 752 6.22 -13.85 22.86
N LYS A 753 6.13 -12.54 22.68
CA LYS A 753 6.94 -11.52 23.34
C LYS A 753 6.02 -10.39 23.81
N VAL A 754 6.16 -9.99 25.08
CA VAL A 754 5.47 -8.83 25.63
C VAL A 754 6.49 -7.78 26.05
N TYR A 755 6.30 -6.59 25.50
CA TYR A 755 7.14 -5.41 25.70
C TYR A 755 6.39 -4.37 26.53
N ARG A 756 7.16 -3.55 27.24
CA ARG A 756 6.65 -2.40 28.00
C ARG A 756 7.08 -1.11 27.31
N SER A 757 6.28 -0.06 27.44
CA SER A 757 6.75 1.29 27.09
C SER A 757 7.96 1.71 27.94
N ARG A 758 8.87 2.50 27.36
CA ARG A 758 10.12 2.95 28.01
C ARG A 758 10.43 4.43 27.81
N TYR A 759 11.34 4.90 28.66
CA TYR A 759 12.13 6.12 28.45
C TYR A 759 13.37 5.84 27.57
N PRO A 760 14.11 6.86 27.12
CA PRO A 760 15.37 6.69 26.38
C PRO A 760 16.47 5.95 27.14
N SER A 761 16.33 5.81 28.45
CA SER A 761 17.25 5.10 29.33
C SER A 761 16.47 4.37 30.42
N VAL A 762 16.83 3.12 30.70
CA VAL A 762 16.18 2.28 31.72
C VAL A 762 17.23 1.51 32.52
N THR A 763 16.96 1.29 33.81
CA THR A 763 17.75 0.38 34.64
C THR A 763 17.29 -1.05 34.41
N VAL A 764 18.22 -1.94 34.07
CA VAL A 764 18.02 -3.39 34.01
C VAL A 764 18.59 -4.02 35.27
N THR A 765 17.75 -4.75 35.99
CA THR A 765 18.12 -5.40 37.25
C THR A 765 18.69 -6.80 37.03
N VAL A 766 19.79 -7.12 37.71
CA VAL A 766 20.59 -8.32 37.50
C VAL A 766 20.85 -9.00 38.84
N GLY A 767 20.55 -10.30 38.93
CA GLY A 767 20.86 -11.13 40.10
C GLY A 767 19.85 -12.25 40.31
N ASN A 768 20.16 -13.18 41.22
CA ASN A 768 19.30 -14.33 41.53
C ASN A 768 17.93 -14.04 42.22
N PRO A 769 17.58 -12.84 42.72
CA PRO A 769 16.22 -12.61 43.21
C PRO A 769 15.17 -12.79 42.12
N THR A 770 14.00 -13.32 42.47
CA THR A 770 12.87 -13.49 41.54
C THR A 770 12.31 -12.18 40.99
N THR A 771 12.73 -11.03 41.55
CA THR A 771 12.38 -9.67 41.14
C THR A 771 13.32 -9.07 40.10
N SER A 772 14.45 -9.72 39.80
CA SER A 772 15.42 -9.22 38.80
C SER A 772 14.89 -9.41 37.38
N ASP A 773 15.23 -8.50 36.47
CA ASP A 773 14.94 -8.67 35.05
C ASP A 773 15.76 -9.81 34.43
N ILE A 774 17.03 -9.92 34.81
CA ILE A 774 17.92 -11.02 34.44
C ILE A 774 18.27 -11.84 35.68
N ARG A 775 17.74 -13.07 35.74
CA ARG A 775 17.81 -13.95 36.93
C ARG A 775 18.92 -14.99 36.86
N TYR A 776 19.51 -15.17 35.69
CA TYR A 776 20.49 -16.22 35.41
C TYR A 776 21.83 -15.66 34.94
N GLN A 777 22.91 -16.37 35.26
CA GLN A 777 24.26 -16.13 34.76
C GLN A 777 24.48 -16.94 33.49
N ASN A 778 25.51 -16.59 32.71
CA ASN A 778 25.89 -17.34 31.52
C ASN A 778 26.09 -18.83 31.86
N PRO A 779 25.40 -19.80 31.24
CA PRO A 779 25.63 -21.22 31.54
C PRO A 779 27.04 -21.69 31.16
N ASN A 780 27.70 -20.95 30.26
CA ASN A 780 29.10 -21.10 29.90
C ASN A 780 29.65 -19.77 29.32
N PRO A 781 30.97 -19.60 29.22
CA PRO A 781 31.62 -18.37 28.74
C PRO A 781 31.25 -17.87 27.34
N SER A 782 30.65 -18.73 26.50
CA SER A 782 30.28 -18.39 25.13
C SER A 782 28.80 -18.13 24.93
N THR A 783 27.96 -18.36 25.94
CA THR A 783 26.50 -18.25 25.85
C THR A 783 26.00 -17.16 26.81
N PRO A 784 25.68 -15.96 26.30
CA PRO A 784 25.10 -14.87 27.09
C PRO A 784 23.78 -15.27 27.74
N SER A 785 23.54 -14.87 28.99
CA SER A 785 22.29 -15.15 29.70
C SER A 785 21.28 -14.01 29.72
N GLY A 786 21.64 -12.82 29.20
CA GLY A 786 20.73 -11.69 29.12
C GLY A 786 20.57 -11.18 27.69
N LYS A 787 19.41 -10.61 27.38
CA LYS A 787 19.16 -9.89 26.13
C LYS A 787 18.19 -8.74 26.35
N VAL A 788 18.54 -7.56 25.84
CA VAL A 788 17.68 -6.37 25.85
C VAL A 788 17.22 -6.10 24.42
N LYS A 789 15.91 -5.94 24.24
CA LYS A 789 15.27 -5.68 22.95
C LYS A 789 14.58 -4.32 22.95
N SER A 790 14.43 -3.74 21.76
CA SER A 790 13.76 -2.46 21.53
C SER A 790 12.93 -2.49 20.26
N LEU A 791 11.80 -1.80 20.29
CA LEU A 791 10.90 -1.60 19.15
C LEU A 791 10.15 -0.26 19.32
N VAL A 792 9.82 0.42 18.24
CA VAL A 792 9.27 1.80 18.24
C VAL A 792 8.21 1.95 17.16
N ASP A 793 7.14 2.69 17.44
CA ASP A 793 6.12 3.14 16.48
C ASP A 793 6.13 4.67 16.29
N ASP A 794 5.77 5.13 15.10
CA ASP A 794 5.61 6.55 14.75
C ASP A 794 4.14 7.00 14.77
N ASN A 795 3.87 8.30 14.60
CA ASN A 795 2.50 8.83 14.63
C ASN A 795 1.65 8.45 13.41
N ALA A 796 2.26 7.89 12.36
CA ALA A 796 1.57 7.29 11.21
C ALA A 796 1.26 5.79 11.42
N ASN A 797 1.64 5.22 12.57
CA ASN A 797 1.54 3.81 12.92
C ASN A 797 2.41 2.91 12.05
N ASN A 798 3.59 3.37 11.60
CA ASN A 798 4.64 2.47 11.11
C ASN A 798 5.46 1.95 12.30
N ILE A 799 5.91 0.70 12.22
CA ILE A 799 6.60 0.01 13.32
C ILE A 799 8.01 -0.41 12.93
N SER A 800 8.98 -0.15 13.80
CA SER A 800 10.39 -0.44 13.56
C SER A 800 10.67 -1.94 13.54
N THR A 801 11.76 -2.34 12.89
CA THR A 801 12.38 -3.64 13.16
C THR A 801 12.82 -3.74 14.63
N ILE A 802 12.90 -4.95 15.17
CA ILE A 802 13.38 -5.18 16.53
C ILE A 802 14.90 -4.98 16.57
N ALA A 803 15.38 -4.07 17.43
CA ALA A 803 16.79 -4.00 17.81
C ALA A 803 17.04 -4.85 19.05
N GLU A 804 18.21 -5.50 19.13
CA GLU A 804 18.57 -6.30 20.29
C GLU A 804 20.07 -6.26 20.61
N GLN A 805 20.41 -6.47 21.88
CA GLN A 805 21.78 -6.62 22.36
C GLN A 805 21.86 -7.76 23.39
N LEU A 806 22.82 -8.67 23.21
CA LEU A 806 23.16 -9.74 24.14
C LEU A 806 24.01 -9.21 25.31
N ILE A 807 23.81 -9.79 26.49
CA ILE A 807 24.43 -9.37 27.75
C ILE A 807 25.09 -10.58 28.40
N ASN A 808 26.41 -10.51 28.63
CA ASN A 808 27.15 -11.53 29.38
C ASN A 808 27.06 -11.23 30.87
N VAL A 809 26.65 -12.21 31.67
CA VAL A 809 26.35 -12.01 33.09
C VAL A 809 27.12 -13.01 33.94
N ASP A 810 27.84 -12.48 34.91
CA ASP A 810 28.52 -13.25 35.96
C ASP A 810 28.73 -12.33 37.17
N TRP A 811 28.08 -12.66 38.27
CA TRP A 811 28.15 -12.00 39.57
C TRP A 811 28.80 -12.89 40.63
N THR A 812 29.37 -14.03 40.25
CA THR A 812 30.07 -14.96 41.16
C THR A 812 31.57 -14.94 40.94
N SER A 813 32.35 -15.14 42.01
CA SER A 813 33.81 -15.30 41.90
C SER A 813 34.17 -16.74 41.51
N PRO A 814 35.38 -17.01 40.99
CA PRO A 814 35.85 -18.37 40.70
C PRO A 814 35.66 -19.35 41.86
N LEU A 815 35.59 -20.65 41.57
CA LEU A 815 35.58 -21.66 42.63
C LEU A 815 36.86 -21.61 43.48
N SER A 816 36.75 -22.02 44.75
CA SER A 816 37.90 -22.13 45.65
C SER A 816 38.87 -23.22 45.19
N PHE A 817 40.14 -23.14 45.61
CA PHE A 817 41.22 -24.03 45.23
C PHE A 817 42.21 -24.24 46.39
N THR A 818 43.15 -25.16 46.21
CA THR A 818 44.17 -25.49 47.23
C THR A 818 45.51 -24.85 46.87
N THR A 819 46.18 -24.31 47.87
CA THR A 819 47.49 -23.64 47.78
C THR A 819 48.48 -24.32 48.72
N ASN A 820 49.74 -24.41 48.30
CA ASN A 820 50.85 -24.98 49.07
C ASN A 820 52.04 -24.00 49.06
N ASP A 821 52.88 -24.05 50.09
CA ASP A 821 54.18 -23.39 50.08
C ASP A 821 55.22 -24.22 49.29
N GLY A 822 56.20 -23.56 48.67
CA GLY A 822 57.22 -24.22 47.83
C GLY A 822 56.80 -24.41 46.36
N ILE A 823 57.74 -24.85 45.52
CA ILE A 823 57.52 -24.95 44.06
C ILE A 823 56.79 -26.24 43.62
N ALA A 824 56.68 -27.23 44.51
CA ALA A 824 56.08 -28.53 44.19
C ALA A 824 55.33 -29.12 45.39
N ALA A 825 55.98 -29.96 46.20
CA ALA A 825 55.40 -30.41 47.46
C ALA A 825 55.30 -29.22 48.43
N ASP A 826 54.29 -29.29 49.28
CA ASP A 826 54.09 -28.36 50.37
C ASP A 826 55.29 -28.38 51.35
N ILE A 827 55.74 -27.21 51.79
CA ILE A 827 56.92 -27.07 52.67
C ILE A 827 56.59 -26.24 53.89
N ASP A 828 56.96 -26.74 55.07
CA ASP A 828 56.78 -26.02 56.33
C ASP A 828 57.90 -24.99 56.60
N THR A 829 59.08 -25.15 55.98
CA THR A 829 60.28 -24.34 56.29
C THR A 829 61.16 -24.07 55.06
N THR A 830 61.83 -22.91 55.04
CA THR A 830 62.86 -22.56 54.05
C THR A 830 64.01 -21.79 54.69
N ASN A 831 65.24 -22.00 54.22
CA ASN A 831 66.42 -21.29 54.72
C ASN A 831 66.88 -20.14 53.83
N ILE A 832 66.10 -19.83 52.79
CA ILE A 832 66.38 -18.77 51.82
C ILE A 832 65.47 -17.59 52.14
N ASN A 833 66.07 -16.45 52.52
CA ASN A 833 65.33 -15.22 52.78
C ASN A 833 65.33 -14.23 51.61
N THR A 834 65.98 -14.59 50.51
CA THR A 834 66.04 -13.78 49.28
C THR A 834 65.01 -14.19 48.25
N GLN A 835 64.32 -15.30 48.46
CA GLN A 835 63.21 -15.75 47.62
C GLN A 835 62.25 -16.65 48.41
N LEU A 836 60.98 -16.62 48.03
CA LEU A 836 59.95 -17.55 48.52
C LEU A 836 59.19 -18.11 47.32
N SER A 837 58.63 -19.31 47.46
CA SER A 837 57.85 -19.95 46.39
C SER A 837 56.53 -20.50 46.92
N ALA A 838 55.55 -20.63 46.03
CA ALA A 838 54.27 -21.29 46.27
C ALA A 838 53.74 -21.93 44.98
N ASN A 839 52.83 -22.89 45.14
CA ASN A 839 52.09 -23.51 44.04
C ASN A 839 50.62 -23.79 44.44
N TRP A 840 49.76 -23.98 43.45
CA TRP A 840 48.34 -24.24 43.65
C TRP A 840 47.74 -25.09 42.54
N ASN A 841 46.58 -25.68 42.81
CA ASN A 841 45.80 -26.39 41.80
C ASN A 841 45.03 -25.41 40.91
N THR A 842 44.79 -25.80 39.66
CA THR A 842 43.90 -25.04 38.76
C THR A 842 42.48 -24.98 39.34
N THR A 843 41.80 -23.86 39.13
CA THR A 843 40.38 -23.67 39.47
C THR A 843 39.59 -23.37 38.22
N THR A 844 38.27 -23.36 38.34
CA THR A 844 37.35 -23.06 37.24
C THR A 844 36.33 -22.02 37.68
N ASP A 845 35.84 -21.29 36.69
CA ASP A 845 34.68 -20.44 36.81
C ASP A 845 33.70 -20.88 35.73
N PRO A 846 32.48 -21.32 36.08
CA PRO A 846 31.53 -21.89 35.12
C PRO A 846 30.94 -20.86 34.16
N HIS A 847 31.05 -19.56 34.47
CA HIS A 847 30.34 -18.50 33.76
C HIS A 847 31.26 -17.71 32.85
N SER A 848 32.39 -17.20 33.35
CA SER A 848 33.28 -16.28 32.63
C SER A 848 34.72 -16.77 32.43
N ASN A 849 35.04 -18.01 32.84
CA ASN A 849 36.39 -18.60 32.89
C ASN A 849 37.36 -17.86 33.83
N VAL A 850 38.37 -18.57 34.31
CA VAL A 850 39.52 -17.97 34.98
C VAL A 850 40.44 -17.35 33.92
N VAL A 851 40.84 -16.10 34.11
CA VAL A 851 41.69 -15.34 33.18
C VAL A 851 43.09 -15.06 33.73
N ALA A 852 43.25 -15.05 35.05
CA ALA A 852 44.55 -14.85 35.68
C ALA A 852 44.59 -15.39 37.12
N TYR A 853 45.79 -15.71 37.57
CA TYR A 853 46.16 -15.86 38.97
C TYR A 853 47.01 -14.66 39.41
N TRP A 854 46.79 -14.21 40.63
CA TRP A 854 47.60 -13.19 41.28
C TRP A 854 48.17 -13.74 42.57
N TYR A 855 49.33 -13.26 42.98
CA TYR A 855 49.91 -13.59 44.27
C TYR A 855 50.38 -12.35 45.03
N ALA A 856 50.39 -12.45 46.34
CA ALA A 856 51.00 -11.51 47.27
C ALA A 856 51.73 -12.30 48.36
N ILE A 857 52.62 -11.65 49.10
CA ILE A 857 53.30 -12.26 50.24
C ILE A 857 53.02 -11.40 51.47
N GLY A 858 52.65 -12.06 52.57
CA GLY A 858 52.35 -11.44 53.85
C GLY A 858 53.04 -12.13 55.02
N ALA A 859 53.21 -11.40 56.12
CA ALA A 859 53.62 -11.99 57.41
C ALA A 859 52.44 -12.65 58.17
N THR A 860 51.21 -12.46 57.68
CA THR A 860 49.99 -13.12 58.16
C THR A 860 49.27 -13.75 56.96
N ALA A 861 48.54 -14.84 57.17
CA ALA A 861 47.72 -15.46 56.13
C ALA A 861 46.71 -14.45 55.55
N GLY A 862 46.74 -14.25 54.23
CA GLY A 862 45.83 -13.34 53.52
C GLY A 862 46.35 -11.92 53.33
N ASP A 863 47.42 -11.53 54.02
CA ASP A 863 48.03 -10.20 53.89
C ASP A 863 48.88 -10.07 52.62
N SER A 864 49.20 -8.81 52.27
CA SER A 864 50.06 -8.42 51.15
C SER A 864 51.12 -7.39 51.56
N ASN A 865 51.57 -7.44 52.82
CA ASN A 865 52.45 -6.41 53.41
C ASN A 865 53.94 -6.62 53.12
N VAL A 866 54.35 -7.75 52.54
CA VAL A 866 55.73 -8.03 52.11
C VAL A 866 55.88 -7.83 50.61
N VAL A 867 54.98 -8.44 49.83
CA VAL A 867 54.86 -8.25 48.38
C VAL A 867 53.41 -7.91 48.07
N SER A 868 53.19 -6.80 47.38
CA SER A 868 51.87 -6.40 46.89
C SER A 868 51.37 -7.35 45.78
N TRP A 869 50.06 -7.37 45.56
CA TRP A 869 49.45 -8.18 44.50
C TRP A 869 50.16 -8.05 43.16
N THR A 870 50.62 -9.18 42.64
CA THR A 870 51.38 -9.31 41.40
C THR A 870 50.69 -10.32 40.49
N ASN A 871 50.49 -9.96 39.22
CA ASN A 871 49.85 -10.83 38.22
C ASN A 871 50.81 -11.96 37.82
N ASN A 872 50.34 -13.21 37.91
CA ASN A 872 51.09 -14.42 37.54
C ASN A 872 50.62 -15.04 36.22
N GLY A 873 49.71 -14.38 35.50
CA GLY A 873 49.02 -14.93 34.34
C GLY A 873 48.31 -16.23 34.70
N MET A 874 48.31 -17.22 33.80
CA MET A 874 47.71 -18.54 34.05
C MET A 874 48.67 -19.52 34.73
N ASN A 875 49.82 -19.07 35.23
CA ASN A 875 50.77 -19.94 35.90
C ASN A 875 50.26 -20.33 37.29
N THR A 876 50.42 -21.60 37.66
CA THR A 876 49.96 -22.17 38.93
C THR A 876 51.06 -22.35 39.97
N ALA A 877 52.25 -21.80 39.71
CA ALA A 877 53.36 -21.77 40.63
C ALA A 877 54.18 -20.51 40.41
N ILE A 878 54.92 -20.07 41.44
CA ILE A 878 55.81 -18.92 41.35
C ILE A 878 56.96 -19.03 42.36
N THR A 879 58.13 -18.51 41.98
CA THR A 879 59.23 -18.16 42.88
C THR A 879 59.45 -16.66 42.78
N HIS A 880 59.19 -15.93 43.86
CA HIS A 880 59.45 -14.49 43.93
C HIS A 880 60.86 -14.26 44.48
N THR A 881 61.73 -13.65 43.68
CA THR A 881 63.14 -13.38 44.02
C THR A 881 63.36 -11.92 44.40
N GLY A 882 64.48 -11.62 45.07
CA GLY A 882 64.84 -10.24 45.44
C GLY A 882 64.22 -9.79 46.77
N LEU A 883 63.77 -10.73 47.58
CA LEU A 883 63.29 -10.48 48.93
C LEU A 883 64.47 -10.20 49.88
N SER A 884 64.16 -9.60 51.02
CA SER A 884 65.06 -9.51 52.16
C SER A 884 64.23 -9.68 53.44
N VAL A 885 63.54 -10.82 53.51
CA VAL A 885 62.62 -11.09 54.62
C VAL A 885 63.40 -11.42 55.91
N PRO A 886 63.00 -10.89 57.08
CA PRO A 886 63.53 -11.32 58.37
C PRO A 886 63.47 -12.84 58.59
N PHE A 887 64.49 -13.37 59.24
CA PHE A 887 64.51 -14.76 59.69
C PHE A 887 63.74 -14.94 61.02
N ASN A 888 63.29 -16.16 61.28
CA ASN A 888 62.52 -16.61 62.45
C ASN A 888 61.09 -16.04 62.51
N GLN A 889 60.38 -16.06 61.38
CA GLN A 889 58.94 -15.81 61.31
C GLN A 889 58.32 -16.53 60.10
N ASP A 890 57.00 -16.69 60.13
CA ASP A 890 56.21 -17.22 59.01
C ASP A 890 56.00 -16.18 57.91
N TYR A 891 55.95 -16.69 56.68
CA TYR A 891 55.48 -15.95 55.52
C TYR A 891 54.48 -16.79 54.75
N TYR A 892 53.45 -16.11 54.27
CA TYR A 892 52.33 -16.72 53.57
C TYR A 892 52.24 -16.13 52.17
N PHE A 893 52.10 -16.98 51.16
CA PHE A 893 51.53 -16.55 49.90
C PHE A 893 50.01 -16.40 50.04
N SER A 894 49.49 -15.28 49.54
CA SER A 894 48.07 -15.07 49.30
C SER A 894 47.83 -15.17 47.81
N VAL A 895 47.00 -16.10 47.35
CA VAL A 895 46.74 -16.33 45.92
C VAL A 895 45.31 -15.93 45.59
N ARG A 896 45.10 -15.23 44.47
CA ARG A 896 43.78 -14.94 43.90
C ARG A 896 43.64 -15.60 42.54
N ALA A 897 42.49 -16.21 42.29
CA ALA A 897 42.04 -16.48 40.92
C ALA A 897 41.10 -15.34 40.50
N GLU A 898 41.27 -14.80 39.31
CA GLU A 898 40.42 -13.77 38.68
C GLU A 898 39.63 -14.40 37.52
N ASN A 899 38.33 -14.17 37.45
CA ASN A 899 37.51 -14.57 36.30
C ASN A 899 37.35 -13.46 35.25
N GLY A 900 36.70 -13.77 34.12
CA GLY A 900 36.43 -12.81 33.04
C GLY A 900 35.59 -11.60 33.47
N ALA A 901 34.84 -11.71 34.57
CA ALA A 901 34.06 -10.63 35.17
C ALA A 901 34.85 -9.79 36.20
N SER A 902 36.17 -10.00 36.31
CA SER A 902 37.06 -9.36 37.29
C SER A 902 36.69 -9.61 38.75
N LEU A 903 35.96 -10.70 39.01
CA LEU A 903 35.68 -11.19 40.36
C LEU A 903 36.79 -12.14 40.80
N MET A 904 37.13 -12.10 42.09
CA MET A 904 38.32 -12.76 42.61
C MET A 904 38.03 -13.64 43.81
N THR A 905 38.58 -14.86 43.80
CA THR A 905 38.59 -15.76 44.97
C THR A 905 39.99 -15.82 45.54
N GLN A 906 40.14 -15.46 46.83
CA GLN A 906 41.41 -15.41 47.53
C GLN A 906 41.57 -16.63 48.46
N VAL A 907 42.70 -17.33 48.34
CA VAL A 907 43.09 -18.44 49.23
C VAL A 907 44.55 -18.24 49.66
N PRO A 908 44.84 -18.12 50.97
CA PRO A 908 46.22 -18.12 51.46
C PRO A 908 46.76 -19.54 51.62
N THR A 909 48.08 -19.67 51.45
CA THR A 909 48.88 -20.82 51.93
C THR A 909 48.83 -20.93 53.46
N ASP A 910 49.26 -22.08 53.99
CA ASP A 910 49.35 -22.34 55.43
C ASP A 910 50.66 -21.88 56.07
N GLY A 911 51.65 -21.45 55.28
CA GLY A 911 52.78 -20.64 55.70
C GLY A 911 54.10 -21.41 55.73
N GLN A 912 55.17 -20.75 55.30
CA GLN A 912 56.54 -21.26 55.42
C GLN A 912 57.36 -20.45 56.42
N TRP A 913 57.97 -21.14 57.39
CA TRP A 913 58.83 -20.52 58.39
C TRP A 913 60.24 -20.28 57.81
N VAL A 914 60.66 -19.02 57.72
CA VAL A 914 61.97 -18.63 57.14
C VAL A 914 63.05 -18.73 58.21
N VAL A 915 63.90 -19.75 58.10
CA VAL A 915 64.95 -20.06 59.08
C VAL A 915 66.27 -19.42 58.70
N MET A 916 66.99 -18.87 59.68
CA MET A 916 68.35 -18.40 59.46
C MET A 916 69.24 -19.61 59.16
N ALA A 917 69.70 -19.75 57.91
CA ALA A 917 70.79 -20.64 57.60
C ALA A 917 72.01 -20.18 58.41
N THR A 918 72.47 -21.01 59.34
CA THR A 918 73.73 -20.78 60.06
C THR A 918 74.87 -20.94 59.07
N SER A 919 75.19 -19.86 58.36
CA SER A 919 76.36 -19.82 57.48
C SER A 919 77.64 -20.00 58.30
N ILE A 920 78.62 -20.66 57.70
CA ILE A 920 79.97 -20.96 58.22
C ILE A 920 80.70 -19.75 58.85
N ASN A 921 80.23 -18.51 58.65
CA ASN A 921 80.86 -17.31 59.21
C ASN A 921 80.62 -17.08 60.71
N GLU A 922 79.74 -17.83 61.38
CA GLU A 922 79.64 -17.81 62.86
C GLU A 922 80.66 -18.76 63.56
N LEU A 923 81.58 -19.40 62.81
CA LEU A 923 82.55 -20.36 63.38
C LEU A 923 83.83 -19.72 63.96
N ALA A 924 84.00 -18.40 63.89
CA ALA A 924 85.21 -17.75 64.41
C ALA A 924 85.27 -17.69 65.95
N THR A 925 84.12 -17.75 66.65
CA THR A 925 84.04 -17.59 68.11
C THR A 925 83.44 -18.77 68.87
N ALA A 926 82.82 -19.75 68.20
CA ALA A 926 82.27 -20.94 68.86
C ALA A 926 83.38 -21.88 69.39
N SER A 927 83.12 -22.54 70.53
CA SER A 927 84.08 -23.47 71.16
C SER A 927 84.11 -24.87 70.50
N PHE A 928 83.24 -25.11 69.51
CA PHE A 928 83.15 -26.28 68.64
C PHE A 928 82.55 -25.94 67.27
N LEU A 929 82.69 -26.84 66.29
CA LEU A 929 82.12 -26.77 64.95
C LEU A 929 81.17 -27.95 64.74
N ALA A 930 80.06 -27.76 64.01
CA ALA A 930 79.27 -28.89 63.49
C ALA A 930 78.96 -28.71 62.01
N TYR A 931 79.25 -29.73 61.20
CA TYR A 931 79.15 -29.67 59.73
C TYR A 931 78.88 -31.05 59.09
N PRO A 932 78.30 -31.13 57.89
CA PRO A 932 77.66 -30.02 57.18
C PRO A 932 76.42 -29.54 57.94
N ASN A 933 76.14 -28.24 57.87
CA ASN A 933 74.91 -27.65 58.36
C ASN A 933 74.45 -26.67 57.27
N PRO A 934 73.49 -27.04 56.41
CA PRO A 934 72.49 -28.09 56.61
C PRO A 934 73.05 -29.52 56.55
N PHE A 935 72.50 -30.43 57.36
CA PHE A 935 72.86 -31.86 57.37
C PHE A 935 71.75 -32.69 56.71
N THR A 936 72.13 -33.78 56.03
CA THR A 936 71.18 -34.79 55.58
C THR A 936 71.08 -35.88 56.64
N GLU A 937 71.89 -36.92 56.59
CA GLU A 937 71.81 -38.02 57.56
C GLU A 937 73.03 -38.10 58.47
N GLN A 938 74.08 -37.34 58.16
CA GLN A 938 75.37 -37.40 58.83
C GLN A 938 75.75 -36.01 59.32
N LEU A 939 76.20 -35.94 60.58
CA LEU A 939 76.67 -34.71 61.20
C LEU A 939 78.03 -34.95 61.84
N HIS A 940 79.03 -34.15 61.46
CA HIS A 940 80.34 -34.12 62.08
C HIS A 940 80.37 -33.01 63.12
N ILE A 941 80.98 -33.26 64.27
CA ILE A 941 81.20 -32.31 65.35
C ILE A 941 82.68 -32.31 65.69
N GLU A 942 83.31 -31.14 65.64
CA GLU A 942 84.72 -30.91 65.96
C GLU A 942 84.83 -30.00 67.19
N LEU A 943 85.35 -30.54 68.29
CA LEU A 943 85.60 -29.81 69.54
C LEU A 943 87.00 -29.20 69.51
N LYS A 944 87.18 -27.91 69.86
CA LYS A 944 88.52 -27.27 69.84
C LYS A 944 89.48 -27.83 70.91
N GLN A 945 89.00 -28.55 71.93
CA GLN A 945 89.81 -29.28 72.92
C GLN A 945 89.15 -30.62 73.31
N ALA A 946 89.93 -31.67 73.57
CA ALA A 946 89.42 -32.98 74.02
C ALA A 946 89.06 -32.93 75.51
N GLN A 947 87.77 -32.75 75.83
CA GLN A 947 87.24 -32.84 77.19
C GLN A 947 85.90 -33.59 77.19
N ALA A 948 85.53 -34.19 78.33
CA ALA A 948 84.28 -34.92 78.46
C ALA A 948 83.09 -33.96 78.34
N THR A 949 82.29 -34.10 77.28
CA THR A 949 81.14 -33.25 76.97
C THR A 949 79.85 -34.08 76.87
N VAL A 950 78.71 -33.43 77.14
CA VAL A 950 77.39 -34.00 76.88
C VAL A 950 76.84 -33.32 75.63
N ILE A 951 76.50 -34.10 74.61
CA ILE A 951 75.87 -33.61 73.38
C ILE A 951 74.43 -34.08 73.38
N SER A 952 73.49 -33.16 73.23
CA SER A 952 72.06 -33.44 73.14
C SER A 952 71.48 -32.80 71.89
N LEU A 953 70.61 -33.51 71.19
CA LEU A 953 69.83 -32.95 70.09
C LEU A 953 68.38 -32.81 70.55
N TYR A 954 67.79 -31.64 70.34
CA TYR A 954 66.39 -31.37 70.59
C TYR A 954 65.69 -30.99 69.29
N ASP A 955 64.41 -31.31 69.16
CA ASP A 955 63.57 -30.72 68.11
C ASP A 955 63.29 -29.22 68.39
N ASN A 956 62.62 -28.54 67.45
CA ASN A 956 62.30 -27.12 67.57
C ASN A 956 61.34 -26.80 68.72
N ASN A 957 60.60 -27.79 69.24
CA ASN A 957 59.70 -27.67 70.38
C ASN A 957 60.39 -27.97 71.72
N GLY A 958 61.71 -28.19 71.71
CA GLY A 958 62.50 -28.50 72.91
C GLY A 958 62.38 -29.94 73.38
N LYS A 959 61.82 -30.86 72.59
CA LYS A 959 61.79 -32.29 72.91
C LYS A 959 63.17 -32.89 72.64
N LEU A 960 63.71 -33.58 73.64
CA LEU A 960 64.99 -34.29 73.52
C LEU A 960 64.85 -35.46 72.53
N ILE A 961 65.69 -35.49 71.50
CA ILE A 961 65.79 -36.57 70.52
C ILE A 961 66.82 -37.60 70.99
N PHE A 962 68.02 -37.13 71.32
CA PHE A 962 69.04 -37.99 71.91
C PHE A 962 69.99 -37.18 72.79
N THR A 963 70.65 -37.86 73.73
CA THR A 963 71.81 -37.34 74.45
C THR A 963 72.94 -38.37 74.45
N LYS A 964 74.19 -37.91 74.38
CA LYS A 964 75.38 -38.77 74.37
C LYS A 964 76.53 -38.09 75.10
N LYS A 965 77.21 -38.84 75.98
CA LYS A 965 78.50 -38.42 76.55
C LYS A 965 79.62 -38.78 75.59
N VAL A 966 80.51 -37.85 75.31
CA VAL A 966 81.65 -38.05 74.41
C VAL A 966 82.93 -37.44 74.99
N ASN A 967 84.07 -38.03 74.65
CA ASN A 967 85.40 -37.59 75.10
C ASN A 967 86.42 -37.57 73.95
N GLN A 968 85.93 -37.35 72.72
CA GLN A 968 86.73 -37.35 71.49
C GLN A 968 86.65 -35.96 70.84
N GLN A 969 87.75 -35.51 70.24
CA GLN A 969 87.82 -34.21 69.56
C GLN A 969 86.95 -34.15 68.30
N ASN A 970 86.92 -35.23 67.52
CA ASN A 970 86.11 -35.34 66.31
C ASN A 970 85.07 -36.43 66.50
N LEU A 971 83.80 -36.10 66.24
CA LEU A 971 82.68 -37.01 66.37
C LEU A 971 81.89 -37.02 65.07
N GLN A 972 81.64 -38.21 64.55
CA GLN A 972 80.70 -38.41 63.46
C GLN A 972 79.41 -39.03 64.02
N LEU A 973 78.27 -38.41 63.73
CA LEU A 973 76.96 -38.84 64.14
C LEU A 973 76.13 -39.23 62.92
N ASP A 974 75.70 -40.50 62.92
CA ASP A 974 74.65 -40.98 62.02
C ASP A 974 73.28 -40.73 62.67
N LEU A 975 72.51 -39.86 62.03
CA LEU A 975 71.20 -39.42 62.48
C LEU A 975 70.04 -40.07 61.71
N SER A 976 70.32 -40.88 60.69
CA SER A 976 69.30 -41.57 59.87
C SER A 976 68.33 -42.43 60.68
N LYS A 977 68.84 -43.08 61.71
CA LYS A 977 68.06 -43.92 62.63
C LYS A 977 66.98 -43.17 63.42
N TYR A 978 67.04 -41.84 63.48
CA TYR A 978 66.06 -41.03 64.20
C TYR A 978 64.93 -40.52 63.29
N GLN A 979 64.97 -40.79 61.98
CA GLN A 979 63.92 -40.42 61.01
C GLN A 979 63.47 -38.96 61.15
N LEU A 980 64.45 -38.06 61.23
CA LEU A 980 64.23 -36.64 61.44
C LEU A 980 63.51 -36.04 60.23
N LYS A 981 62.40 -35.34 60.44
CA LYS A 981 61.77 -34.51 59.41
C LYS A 981 62.68 -33.34 59.04
N ALA A 982 62.62 -32.87 57.80
CA ALA A 982 63.25 -31.62 57.41
C ALA A 982 62.82 -30.49 58.35
N GLY A 983 63.76 -29.61 58.73
CA GLY A 983 63.50 -28.55 59.70
C GLY A 983 64.61 -28.35 60.74
N ASN A 984 64.34 -27.51 61.74
CA ASN A 984 65.33 -27.08 62.72
C ASN A 984 65.47 -28.05 63.90
N TYR A 985 66.71 -28.23 64.33
CA TYR A 985 67.08 -28.97 65.53
C TYR A 985 68.09 -28.16 66.35
N ASN A 986 68.02 -28.27 67.68
CA ASN A 986 68.95 -27.61 68.59
C ASN A 986 69.98 -28.62 69.09
N LEU A 987 71.23 -28.47 68.65
CA LEU A 987 72.37 -29.22 69.16
C LEU A 987 72.92 -28.48 70.38
N VAL A 988 72.72 -29.07 71.56
CA VAL A 988 73.18 -28.54 72.83
C VAL A 988 74.43 -29.30 73.26
N ILE A 989 75.53 -28.60 73.47
CA ILE A 989 76.78 -29.17 73.97
C ILE A 989 77.12 -28.55 75.33
N THR A 990 77.32 -29.39 76.34
CA THR A 990 77.73 -28.97 77.67
C THR A 990 79.18 -29.38 77.93
N ALA A 991 80.05 -28.39 78.19
CA ALA A 991 81.48 -28.54 78.50
C ALA A 991 81.85 -27.62 79.69
N ASN A 992 82.55 -28.12 80.70
CA ASN A 992 82.99 -27.32 81.87
C ASN A 992 81.88 -26.46 82.53
N ASN A 993 80.69 -27.02 82.73
CA ASN A 993 79.50 -26.31 83.24
C ASN A 993 79.04 -25.10 82.41
N LYS A 994 79.53 -24.97 81.16
CA LYS A 994 78.98 -24.06 80.16
C LYS A 994 78.20 -24.87 79.13
N THR A 995 77.01 -24.39 78.83
CA THR A 995 76.14 -24.97 77.81
C THR A 995 76.08 -24.02 76.64
N GLU A 996 76.41 -24.52 75.47
CA GLU A 996 76.34 -23.81 74.20
C GLU A 996 75.33 -24.53 73.30
N VAL A 997 74.54 -23.75 72.55
CA VAL A 997 73.49 -24.27 71.68
C VAL A 997 73.78 -23.85 70.25
N LEU A 998 73.85 -24.82 69.34
CA LEU A 998 74.01 -24.62 67.92
C LEU A 998 72.73 -25.07 67.20
N LYS A 999 72.18 -24.21 66.35
CA LYS A 999 71.04 -24.58 65.51
C LYS A 999 71.50 -25.35 64.28
N LEU A 1000 70.91 -26.52 64.09
CA LEU A 1000 71.12 -27.38 62.93
C LEU A 1000 69.88 -27.38 62.04
N LEU A 1001 70.09 -27.42 60.73
CA LEU A 1001 69.03 -27.57 59.74
C LEU A 1001 69.13 -28.95 59.09
N LYS A 1002 68.07 -29.77 59.21
CA LYS A 1002 67.92 -31.01 58.45
C LYS A 1002 67.34 -30.68 57.07
N GLN A 1003 68.04 -31.09 56.02
CA GLN A 1003 67.51 -31.15 54.65
C GLN A 1003 66.67 -32.39 54.42
#